data_AF-A0A9D6IM79-F1
#
_entry.id   AF-A0A9D6IM79-F1
#
_cell.length_a   1.000
_cell.length_b   1.000
_cell.length_c   1.000
_cell.angle_alpha   90.00
_cell.angle_beta   90.00
_cell.angle_gamma   90.00
#
_symmetry.space_group_name_H-M   'P 1'
#
loop_
_entity.id
_entity.type
_entity.pdbx_description
1 polymer ?
#
loop_
_entity_poly.entity_id
_entity_poly.type
_entity_poly.pdbx_seq_one_letter_code
_entity_poly.pdbx_strand_id
1 'polypeptide(L)'
;MALLPRFFSGEVLSAQEQTQAYLVRLRDDAVIDHLRRQPTFLSRRMNLQNDEAVRYRSQLLARQESVRRRIEAISSAEIRGQMDTVFNGFAVRLRPEDVAVVESLPEVAQVIPSVLYHKVLDAAAPLVQVPAAWSDPRIGGEANAGAGVKIGVIDTGIDINHPMFQDPSLTPPSGFPRFTESTSSCSNSDQQFTNSKVIVARNYVNLLASLDLNCDAMDRDGHGTFVSGIAAGRGVQGPLVNIAGVAPKAFLGNYKVTGTPGFNDDASQSAIIKAIDDATKDGMDIINLSLGADLQLHPSIDPLAQAVAAAVNAGVTVVVAAGNGGPATGTITSPGTSPAAITVGATTNSRLLATPLLVSGSVPVPPQLQVIAFLISNGPPITSDIGPAQLTDIITMDASSTACVSLPAASLTGQIALIRRGGCSFETKILNATLAGAIAVVVYNNQFQQPPTPMDVGSAVLIPSVMIGNTEGTALASFLVAAGSAATGTLVAQQQAFPIAANRVASFSSAGPSKDFGIKPDLVAPGVNIYSAAQRNFPAGELYDATGFGSANGTSFSSPLVAGAAALVKQVFQQIIPEPTPAQIKSALVQTAVPVVTPFADGVSGVLAYGNGLMDVAAALASPATVSPASISFGSNTPGSSLNQTTNISITNVSAATDIFTITAPVSLIGSVVTLTAIPSSFNLASGATTGVAIMATSSQPITGTVEGILMLQSQNTGRTLTIPYWGNFLLPSITNNGIVNAASFGSGPTRVAAGSLVSIFGTQMTASSATAASSIPLPTSLAGIRVLMDGKEAPLLFVSPTQIYAQVPQELAGRTLSTAQVIFNGVASPIAPLTLAPTSPGIFAVNQNGTGRGAVLHSNSHRVVTSRDPAKRGEFLEVYVNGLGATNPSVATGQAAPSNPLATVIIPPTALLGNVAATVHFAGLAPAFVGLYQVTIEVPSNAPLGEVPLSLTSNGVASNVVTVSIAP
;
A
#
# COMPACT_ATOMS: atom_id res chain seq x y z
N MET A 1 21.03 23.80 -25.25
CA MET A 1 21.54 24.66 -24.16
C MET A 1 20.32 25.14 -23.36
N ALA A 2 20.15 24.61 -22.13
CA ALA A 2 19.28 25.04 -21.01
C ALA A 2 17.75 25.20 -21.26
N LEU A 3 16.86 24.34 -20.73
CA LEU A 3 16.35 24.16 -19.33
C LEU A 3 14.99 24.87 -19.07
N LEU A 4 13.89 24.07 -18.98
CA LEU A 4 12.67 24.08 -18.12
C LEU A 4 12.26 25.33 -17.28
N PRO A 5 11.04 25.43 -16.67
CA PRO A 5 9.70 24.82 -16.89
C PRO A 5 8.48 25.78 -16.63
N ARG A 6 7.23 25.29 -16.76
CA ARG A 6 6.02 25.56 -15.90
C ARG A 6 4.77 24.86 -16.51
N PHE A 7 4.26 23.75 -15.96
CA PHE A 7 3.32 23.63 -14.83
C PHE A 7 2.12 24.59 -14.88
N PHE A 8 1.00 24.12 -15.45
CA PHE A 8 -0.36 24.42 -15.01
C PHE A 8 -1.17 23.11 -15.10
N SER A 9 -1.45 22.52 -13.94
CA SER A 9 -2.45 21.46 -13.80
C SER A 9 -3.83 22.10 -13.92
N GLY A 10 -4.47 21.94 -15.08
CA GLY A 10 -5.84 22.42 -15.31
C GLY A 10 -6.85 21.45 -14.70
N GLU A 11 -7.78 22.00 -13.91
CA GLU A 11 -9.06 21.37 -13.59
C GLU A 11 -9.76 20.97 -14.90
N VAL A 12 -10.12 19.70 -15.07
CA VAL A 12 -10.94 19.28 -16.22
C VAL A 12 -12.39 19.63 -15.90
N LEU A 13 -12.77 20.86 -16.19
CA LEU A 13 -14.16 21.29 -16.27
C LEU A 13 -14.69 20.90 -17.66
N SER A 14 -15.84 20.24 -17.75
CA SER A 14 -16.48 20.06 -19.07
C SER A 14 -17.06 21.42 -19.51
N ALA A 15 -16.64 21.88 -20.68
CA ALA A 15 -17.08 23.12 -21.31
C ALA A 15 -18.35 22.89 -22.13
N GLN A 16 -19.45 23.58 -21.79
CA GLN A 16 -20.66 23.64 -22.60
C GLN A 16 -20.97 25.11 -22.94
N GLU A 17 -21.21 25.42 -24.21
CA GLU A 17 -21.62 26.78 -24.62
C GLU A 17 -22.94 27.17 -23.93
N GLN A 18 -22.99 28.39 -23.38
CA GLN A 18 -24.20 28.93 -22.77
C GLN A 18 -25.13 29.53 -23.83
N THR A 19 -26.40 29.15 -23.80
CA THR A 19 -27.44 29.82 -24.56
C THR A 19 -27.59 31.26 -24.06
N GLN A 20 -27.49 32.23 -24.99
CA GLN A 20 -27.67 33.67 -24.74
C GLN A 20 -26.58 34.38 -23.93
N ALA A 21 -25.42 33.78 -23.63
CA ALA A 21 -24.33 34.47 -22.94
C ALA A 21 -23.11 34.61 -23.83
N TYR A 22 -22.52 35.80 -23.89
CA TYR A 22 -21.42 36.15 -24.78
C TYR A 22 -20.36 37.01 -24.07
N LEU A 23 -19.11 36.92 -24.51
CA LEU A 23 -18.02 37.83 -24.21
C LEU A 23 -17.81 38.77 -25.42
N VAL A 24 -17.92 40.06 -25.20
CA VAL A 24 -17.67 41.11 -26.19
C VAL A 24 -16.25 41.62 -25.98
N ARG A 25 -15.33 41.27 -26.87
CA ARG A 25 -13.94 41.76 -26.86
C ARG A 25 -13.85 43.08 -27.60
N LEU A 26 -13.20 44.08 -27.01
CA LEU A 26 -12.97 45.39 -27.63
C LEU A 26 -11.60 45.45 -28.32
N ARG A 27 -11.46 46.41 -29.25
CA ARG A 27 -10.25 46.56 -30.09
C ARG A 27 -9.04 47.15 -29.36
N ASP A 28 -9.26 47.99 -28.36
CA ASP A 28 -8.16 48.54 -27.55
C ASP A 28 -7.48 47.42 -26.73
N ASP A 29 -6.19 47.57 -26.44
CA ASP A 29 -5.47 46.60 -25.62
C ASP A 29 -5.99 46.58 -24.17
N ALA A 30 -5.94 45.41 -23.51
CA ALA A 30 -6.11 45.35 -22.07
C ALA A 30 -4.94 46.07 -21.37
N VAL A 31 -5.13 46.55 -20.14
CA VAL A 31 -4.12 47.32 -19.39
C VAL A 31 -2.77 46.59 -19.35
N ILE A 32 -2.77 45.27 -19.17
CA ILE A 32 -1.53 44.47 -19.15
C ILE A 32 -0.84 44.43 -20.50
N ASP A 33 -1.59 44.31 -21.60
CA ASP A 33 -1.01 44.24 -22.94
C ASP A 33 -0.44 45.59 -23.38
N HIS A 34 -1.09 46.69 -23.00
CA HIS A 34 -0.57 48.05 -23.20
C HIS A 34 0.77 48.26 -22.48
N LEU A 35 0.83 47.92 -21.19
CA LEU A 35 2.04 48.05 -20.38
C LEU A 35 3.17 47.13 -20.85
N ARG A 36 2.85 45.96 -21.43
CA ARG A 36 3.87 45.04 -21.97
C ARG A 36 4.54 45.58 -23.24
N ARG A 37 3.87 46.46 -23.99
CA ARG A 37 4.45 47.12 -25.18
C ARG A 37 5.38 48.29 -24.83
N GLN A 38 5.45 48.68 -23.57
CA GLN A 38 6.41 49.66 -23.06
C GLN A 38 7.80 49.03 -22.89
N PRO A 39 8.89 49.70 -23.30
CA PRO A 39 10.25 49.14 -23.30
C PRO A 39 10.83 48.84 -21.90
N THR A 40 10.20 49.29 -20.81
CA THR A 40 10.69 49.20 -19.42
C THR A 40 10.23 47.94 -18.65
N PHE A 41 9.38 47.07 -19.21
CA PHE A 41 8.63 46.07 -18.43
C PHE A 41 9.01 44.58 -18.63
N LEU A 42 10.19 44.26 -19.16
CA LEU A 42 10.52 42.88 -19.54
C LEU A 42 11.18 41.97 -18.47
N SER A 43 11.07 42.23 -17.15
CA SER A 43 11.73 41.33 -16.16
C SER A 43 11.16 41.19 -14.73
N ARG A 44 10.00 41.78 -14.36
CA ARG A 44 9.41 41.62 -13.01
C ARG A 44 7.86 41.65 -13.02
N ARG A 45 7.22 41.22 -11.93
CA ARG A 45 5.76 41.33 -11.70
C ARG A 45 5.32 42.79 -11.91
N MET A 46 4.38 43.01 -12.82
CA MET A 46 3.93 44.33 -13.27
C MET A 46 3.18 45.07 -12.15
N ASN A 47 3.55 46.33 -11.87
CA ASN A 47 2.85 47.17 -10.90
C ASN A 47 1.64 47.85 -11.57
N LEU A 48 0.44 47.33 -11.31
CA LEU A 48 -0.83 47.84 -11.87
C LEU A 48 -1.30 49.17 -11.24
N GLN A 49 -0.51 49.75 -10.34
CA GLN A 49 -0.78 51.02 -9.64
C GLN A 49 0.20 52.13 -10.04
N ASN A 50 1.03 51.93 -11.07
CA ASN A 50 1.87 53.02 -11.57
C ASN A 50 1.03 54.05 -12.35
N ASP A 51 1.54 55.28 -12.48
CA ASP A 51 0.82 56.40 -13.12
C ASP A 51 0.35 56.07 -14.52
N GLU A 52 1.13 55.29 -15.27
CA GLU A 52 0.80 54.89 -16.63
C GLU A 52 -0.37 53.91 -16.69
N ALA A 53 -0.36 52.87 -15.85
CA ALA A 53 -1.42 51.87 -15.72
C ALA A 53 -2.73 52.53 -15.27
N VAL A 54 -2.65 53.43 -14.28
CA VAL A 54 -3.81 54.18 -13.77
C VAL A 54 -4.37 55.12 -14.85
N ARG A 55 -3.50 55.84 -15.56
CA ARG A 55 -3.91 56.74 -16.66
C ARG A 55 -4.53 55.97 -17.82
N TYR A 56 -3.90 54.90 -18.28
CA TYR A 56 -4.42 54.10 -19.38
C TYR A 56 -5.72 53.40 -19.01
N ARG A 57 -5.81 52.80 -17.81
CA ARG A 57 -7.06 52.21 -17.29
C ARG A 57 -8.19 53.24 -17.27
N SER A 58 -7.92 54.47 -16.82
CA SER A 58 -8.94 55.54 -16.81
C SER A 58 -9.43 55.92 -18.21
N GLN A 59 -8.52 56.00 -19.19
CA GLN A 59 -8.89 56.22 -20.60
C GLN A 59 -9.69 55.05 -21.18
N LEU A 60 -9.30 53.82 -20.84
CA LEU A 60 -9.94 52.60 -21.30
C LEU A 60 -11.38 52.49 -20.76
N LEU A 61 -11.58 52.75 -19.47
CA LEU A 61 -12.90 52.75 -18.84
C LEU A 61 -13.82 53.82 -19.43
N ALA A 62 -13.29 55.02 -19.74
CA ALA A 62 -14.07 56.07 -20.39
C ALA A 62 -14.55 55.69 -21.80
N ARG A 63 -13.71 54.95 -22.57
CA ARG A 63 -14.11 54.42 -23.88
C ARG A 63 -15.11 53.27 -23.76
N GLN A 64 -14.90 52.38 -22.79
CA GLN A 64 -15.84 51.31 -22.49
C GLN A 64 -17.23 51.85 -22.18
N GLU A 65 -17.36 52.95 -21.44
CA GLU A 65 -18.66 53.57 -21.11
C GLU A 65 -19.49 53.96 -22.35
N SER A 66 -18.84 54.42 -23.43
CA SER A 66 -19.52 54.71 -24.70
C SER A 66 -20.10 53.44 -25.34
N VAL A 67 -19.33 52.35 -25.34
CA VAL A 67 -19.76 51.05 -25.89
C VAL A 67 -20.83 50.41 -25.03
N ARG A 68 -20.69 50.52 -23.70
CA ARG A 68 -21.63 50.04 -22.68
C ARG A 68 -23.04 50.56 -22.95
N ARG A 69 -23.18 51.89 -23.14
CA ARG A 69 -24.48 52.53 -23.42
C ARG A 69 -25.12 52.05 -24.72
N ARG A 70 -24.32 51.77 -25.76
CA ARG A 70 -24.83 51.26 -27.05
C ARG A 70 -25.31 49.82 -26.92
N ILE A 71 -24.61 48.99 -26.15
CA ILE A 71 -25.03 47.62 -25.87
C ILE A 71 -26.30 47.64 -25.01
N GLU A 72 -26.36 48.44 -23.94
CA GLU A 72 -27.55 48.56 -23.07
C GLU A 72 -28.79 49.15 -23.76
N ALA A 73 -28.63 49.85 -24.90
CA ALA A 73 -29.74 50.32 -25.72
C ALA A 73 -30.44 49.19 -26.50
N ILE A 74 -29.83 48.01 -26.60
CA ILE A 74 -30.44 46.84 -27.21
C ILE A 74 -31.36 46.20 -26.18
N SER A 75 -32.67 46.13 -26.48
CA SER A 75 -33.70 45.68 -25.52
C SER A 75 -33.48 44.30 -24.88
N SER A 76 -32.71 43.42 -25.53
CA SER A 76 -32.38 42.07 -25.04
C SER A 76 -31.04 41.96 -24.33
N ALA A 77 -30.24 43.03 -24.37
CA ALA A 77 -28.88 43.05 -23.89
C ALA A 77 -28.81 43.37 -22.40
N GLU A 78 -28.02 42.59 -21.68
CA GLU A 78 -27.74 42.83 -20.28
C GLU A 78 -26.26 42.64 -20.01
N ILE A 79 -25.57 43.70 -19.63
CA ILE A 79 -24.14 43.63 -19.29
C ILE A 79 -24.01 43.05 -17.89
N ARG A 80 -23.44 41.83 -17.83
CA ARG A 80 -23.23 41.05 -16.61
C ARG A 80 -21.86 41.28 -15.97
N GLY A 81 -20.91 41.81 -16.73
CA GLY A 81 -19.56 42.09 -16.26
C GLY A 81 -18.77 42.98 -17.21
N GLN A 82 -17.79 43.68 -16.67
CA GLN A 82 -16.88 44.56 -17.39
C GLN A 82 -15.45 44.22 -16.97
N MET A 83 -14.55 44.11 -17.94
CA MET A 83 -13.14 43.76 -17.73
C MET A 83 -12.24 44.73 -18.49
N ASP A 84 -11.16 45.19 -17.86
CA ASP A 84 -10.19 46.13 -18.45
C ASP A 84 -8.74 45.62 -18.38
N THR A 85 -8.41 44.79 -17.39
CA THR A 85 -7.02 44.58 -16.98
C THR A 85 -6.31 43.45 -17.73
N VAL A 86 -6.90 42.25 -17.76
CA VAL A 86 -6.38 41.04 -18.43
C VAL A 86 -7.10 40.74 -19.74
N PHE A 87 -8.28 41.33 -19.91
CA PHE A 87 -9.19 41.20 -21.03
C PHE A 87 -9.94 42.52 -21.11
N ASN A 88 -10.01 43.15 -22.29
CA ASN A 88 -10.72 44.40 -22.51
C ASN A 88 -12.07 44.11 -23.15
N GLY A 89 -13.15 44.16 -22.38
CA GLY A 89 -14.46 43.77 -22.88
C GLY A 89 -15.57 43.68 -21.85
N PHE A 90 -16.70 43.13 -22.30
CA PHE A 90 -17.91 42.93 -21.50
C PHE A 90 -18.34 41.47 -21.52
N ALA A 91 -18.90 40.97 -20.42
CA ALA A 91 -19.77 39.80 -20.43
C ALA A 91 -21.21 40.28 -20.61
N VAL A 92 -21.90 39.80 -21.63
CA VAL A 92 -23.23 40.27 -22.02
C VAL A 92 -24.17 39.10 -22.24
N ARG A 93 -25.38 39.19 -21.69
CA ARG A 93 -26.48 38.32 -22.08
C ARG A 93 -27.18 38.94 -23.30
N LEU A 94 -27.31 38.21 -24.40
CA LEU A 94 -27.89 38.67 -25.67
C LEU A 94 -28.73 37.55 -26.28
N ARG A 95 -29.79 37.88 -27.01
CA ARG A 95 -30.40 36.87 -27.89
C ARG A 95 -29.53 36.63 -29.12
N PRO A 96 -29.52 35.42 -29.70
CA PRO A 96 -28.66 35.10 -30.85
C PRO A 96 -28.84 36.07 -32.03
N GLU A 97 -30.07 36.55 -32.28
CA GLU A 97 -30.37 37.51 -33.35
C GLU A 97 -29.74 38.90 -33.15
N ASP A 98 -29.41 39.27 -31.91
CA ASP A 98 -28.86 40.58 -31.56
C ASP A 98 -27.31 40.59 -31.55
N VAL A 99 -26.66 39.43 -31.73
CA VAL A 99 -25.19 39.29 -31.76
C VAL A 99 -24.57 40.12 -32.89
N ALA A 100 -25.13 40.03 -34.10
CA ALA A 100 -24.62 40.75 -35.27
C ALA A 100 -24.68 42.28 -35.08
N VAL A 101 -25.65 42.78 -34.31
CA VAL A 101 -25.77 44.20 -33.97
C VAL A 101 -24.59 44.64 -33.10
N VAL A 102 -24.25 43.85 -32.08
CA VAL A 102 -23.11 44.13 -31.20
C VAL A 102 -21.77 43.97 -31.94
N GLU A 103 -21.63 42.98 -32.82
CA GLU A 103 -20.44 42.81 -33.68
C GLU A 103 -20.22 43.97 -34.65
N SER A 104 -21.29 44.65 -35.08
CA SER A 104 -21.19 45.80 -35.99
C SER A 104 -20.67 47.08 -35.34
N LEU A 105 -20.57 47.13 -34.00
CA LEU A 105 -20.04 48.29 -33.30
C LEU A 105 -18.54 48.48 -33.62
N PRO A 106 -18.09 49.68 -34.02
CA PRO A 106 -16.73 49.89 -34.49
C PRO A 106 -15.66 49.59 -33.43
N GLU A 107 -16.01 49.72 -32.14
CA GLU A 107 -15.13 49.45 -31.00
C GLU A 107 -15.02 47.95 -30.65
N VAL A 108 -15.92 47.12 -31.18
CA VAL A 108 -15.96 45.67 -30.93
C VAL A 108 -15.03 44.95 -31.91
N ALA A 109 -14.17 44.11 -31.35
CA ALA A 109 -13.27 43.24 -32.08
C ALA A 109 -13.91 41.88 -32.38
N GLN A 110 -14.65 41.32 -31.42
CA GLN A 110 -15.27 40.02 -31.53
C GLN A 110 -16.39 39.86 -30.49
N VAL A 111 -17.44 39.13 -30.83
CA VAL A 111 -18.41 38.59 -29.86
C VAL A 111 -18.23 37.06 -29.82
N ILE A 112 -18.01 36.52 -28.62
CA ILE A 112 -17.62 35.11 -28.41
C ILE A 112 -18.68 34.47 -27.52
N PRO A 113 -19.26 33.30 -27.86
CA PRO A 113 -20.12 32.58 -26.92
C PRO A 113 -19.41 32.31 -25.60
N SER A 114 -20.08 32.60 -24.48
CA SER A 114 -19.58 32.27 -23.16
C SER A 114 -19.77 30.78 -22.88
N VAL A 115 -18.82 30.18 -22.19
CA VAL A 115 -18.83 28.75 -21.87
C VAL A 115 -19.13 28.59 -20.37
N LEU A 116 -20.09 27.73 -20.04
CA LEU A 116 -20.32 27.28 -18.67
C LEU A 116 -19.42 26.09 -18.39
N TYR A 117 -18.74 26.15 -17.27
CA TYR A 117 -17.92 25.07 -16.76
C TYR A 117 -18.71 24.30 -15.70
N HIS A 118 -18.93 23.00 -15.93
CA HIS A 118 -19.57 22.11 -14.94
C HIS A 118 -18.50 21.40 -14.09
N LYS A 119 -18.76 21.28 -12.78
CA LYS A 119 -17.96 20.43 -11.88
C LYS A 119 -18.38 18.97 -12.10
N VAL A 120 -17.47 18.13 -12.61
CA VAL A 120 -17.68 16.67 -12.66
C VAL A 120 -17.29 16.10 -11.31
N LEU A 121 -18.17 15.30 -10.71
CA LEU A 121 -18.13 14.98 -9.29
C LEU A 121 -17.99 13.47 -8.99
N ASP A 122 -17.33 12.68 -9.84
CA ASP A 122 -16.35 11.73 -9.30
C ASP A 122 -15.01 11.93 -10.02
N ALA A 123 -13.94 11.93 -9.25
CA ALA A 123 -12.61 12.32 -9.70
C ALA A 123 -11.72 11.13 -10.04
N ALA A 124 -12.06 9.93 -9.55
CA ALA A 124 -11.29 8.72 -9.82
C ALA A 124 -11.48 8.26 -11.27
N ALA A 125 -12.72 8.18 -11.76
CA ALA A 125 -13.03 7.73 -13.12
C ALA A 125 -12.35 8.58 -14.23
N PRO A 126 -12.32 9.93 -14.16
CA PRO A 126 -11.57 10.75 -15.10
C PRO A 126 -10.06 10.54 -15.06
N LEU A 127 -9.45 10.27 -13.89
CA LEU A 127 -8.01 10.02 -13.78
C LEU A 127 -7.55 8.79 -14.57
N VAL A 128 -8.43 7.82 -14.74
CA VAL A 128 -8.19 6.59 -15.51
C VAL A 128 -8.91 6.58 -16.86
N GLN A 129 -9.36 7.74 -17.35
CA GLN A 129 -9.96 7.94 -18.68
C GLN A 129 -11.24 7.14 -18.96
N VAL A 130 -12.05 6.84 -17.93
CA VAL A 130 -13.33 6.13 -18.10
C VAL A 130 -14.33 6.90 -18.98
N PRO A 131 -14.55 8.23 -18.81
CA PRO A 131 -15.45 8.97 -19.70
C PRO A 131 -15.02 8.95 -21.17
N ALA A 132 -13.71 8.98 -21.43
CA ALA A 132 -13.16 8.85 -22.77
C ALA A 132 -13.39 7.42 -23.32
N ALA A 133 -13.26 6.39 -22.48
CA ALA A 133 -13.55 5.01 -22.84
C ALA A 133 -15.04 4.80 -23.20
N TRP A 134 -15.97 5.40 -22.45
CA TRP A 134 -17.40 5.36 -22.79
C TRP A 134 -17.72 6.06 -24.11
N SER A 135 -16.90 7.05 -24.50
CA SER A 135 -17.04 7.75 -25.77
C SER A 135 -16.54 6.93 -26.97
N ASP A 136 -15.92 5.75 -26.74
CA ASP A 136 -15.57 4.84 -27.82
C ASP A 136 -16.85 4.36 -28.53
N PRO A 137 -16.95 4.51 -29.88
CA PRO A 137 -18.14 4.10 -30.62
C PRO A 137 -18.51 2.62 -30.47
N ARG A 138 -17.54 1.76 -30.13
CA ARG A 138 -17.74 0.31 -29.91
C ARG A 138 -18.38 0.02 -28.55
N ILE A 139 -18.25 0.95 -27.59
CA ILE A 139 -18.97 0.92 -26.31
C ILE A 139 -20.36 1.53 -26.49
N GLY A 140 -20.44 2.70 -27.13
CA GLY A 140 -21.71 3.39 -27.39
C GLY A 140 -22.25 4.17 -26.19
N GLY A 141 -21.38 4.75 -25.36
CA GLY A 141 -21.75 5.58 -24.21
C GLY A 141 -21.89 4.83 -22.88
N GLU A 142 -22.00 5.60 -21.79
CA GLU A 142 -22.17 5.09 -20.42
C GLU A 142 -23.33 4.09 -20.32
N ALA A 143 -24.46 4.39 -20.97
CA ALA A 143 -25.66 3.56 -20.94
C ALA A 143 -25.51 2.18 -21.62
N ASN A 144 -24.36 1.88 -22.24
CA ASN A 144 -24.03 0.60 -22.86
C ASN A 144 -22.72 0.00 -22.33
N ALA A 145 -22.04 0.68 -21.42
CA ALA A 145 -20.72 0.31 -20.93
C ALA A 145 -20.77 -0.94 -20.05
N GLY A 146 -20.15 -2.03 -20.53
CA GLY A 146 -20.13 -3.35 -19.89
C GLY A 146 -21.29 -4.26 -20.29
N ALA A 147 -22.12 -3.89 -21.27
CA ALA A 147 -23.29 -4.66 -21.66
C ALA A 147 -22.93 -6.11 -22.01
N GLY A 148 -23.67 -7.07 -21.42
CA GLY A 148 -23.49 -8.50 -21.65
C GLY A 148 -22.39 -9.17 -20.82
N VAL A 149 -21.52 -8.42 -20.17
CA VAL A 149 -20.43 -8.95 -19.33
C VAL A 149 -20.93 -9.21 -17.90
N LYS A 150 -20.47 -10.30 -17.28
CA LYS A 150 -20.79 -10.70 -15.90
C LYS A 150 -19.59 -10.55 -14.97
N ILE A 151 -19.70 -9.73 -13.93
CA ILE A 151 -18.67 -9.50 -12.92
C ILE A 151 -19.10 -10.16 -11.60
N GLY A 152 -18.36 -11.18 -11.16
CA GLY A 152 -18.49 -11.77 -9.83
C GLY A 152 -17.68 -10.98 -8.81
N VAL A 153 -18.30 -10.58 -7.70
CA VAL A 153 -17.68 -9.89 -6.57
C VAL A 153 -17.67 -10.87 -5.39
N ILE A 154 -16.48 -11.28 -4.98
CA ILE A 154 -16.27 -12.15 -3.82
C ILE A 154 -15.84 -11.27 -2.66
N ASP A 155 -16.76 -11.01 -1.73
CA ASP A 155 -16.63 -9.94 -0.72
C ASP A 155 -17.60 -10.12 0.46
N THR A 156 -18.02 -9.06 1.14
CA THR A 156 -18.85 -9.09 2.36
C THR A 156 -20.37 -9.16 2.13
N GLY A 157 -20.81 -9.08 0.87
CA GLY A 157 -22.21 -9.17 0.47
C GLY A 157 -22.62 -8.05 -0.49
N ILE A 158 -23.93 -7.87 -0.66
CA ILE A 158 -24.46 -6.68 -1.36
C ILE A 158 -25.76 -6.14 -0.71
N ASP A 159 -25.89 -4.82 -0.59
CA ASP A 159 -27.19 -4.16 -0.37
C ASP A 159 -27.96 -4.12 -1.69
N ILE A 160 -28.68 -5.20 -1.98
CA ILE A 160 -29.45 -5.35 -3.23
C ILE A 160 -30.40 -4.18 -3.50
N ASN A 161 -30.90 -3.51 -2.46
CA ASN A 161 -31.86 -2.41 -2.57
C ASN A 161 -31.21 -1.06 -2.87
N HIS A 162 -29.87 -0.99 -2.94
CA HIS A 162 -29.16 0.24 -3.24
C HIS A 162 -29.51 0.73 -4.67
N PRO A 163 -29.76 2.04 -4.88
CA PRO A 163 -30.16 2.57 -6.19
C PRO A 163 -29.20 2.25 -7.34
N MET A 164 -27.89 2.09 -7.06
CA MET A 164 -26.91 1.70 -8.09
C MET A 164 -27.06 0.23 -8.57
N PHE A 165 -27.83 -0.61 -7.88
CA PHE A 165 -28.03 -2.01 -8.23
C PHE A 165 -29.45 -2.32 -8.71
N GLN A 166 -30.23 -1.29 -9.02
CA GLN A 166 -31.61 -1.43 -9.48
C GLN A 166 -31.67 -1.05 -10.96
N ASP A 167 -31.56 -1.99 -11.90
CA ASP A 167 -31.64 -1.66 -13.33
C ASP A 167 -32.67 -2.54 -14.05
N PRO A 168 -33.93 -2.10 -14.12
CA PRO A 168 -35.00 -2.88 -14.75
C PRO A 168 -34.85 -2.95 -16.29
N SER A 169 -33.95 -2.18 -16.90
CA SER A 169 -33.69 -2.26 -18.34
C SER A 169 -32.84 -3.47 -18.71
N LEU A 170 -32.23 -4.14 -17.74
CA LEU A 170 -31.42 -5.34 -17.96
C LEU A 170 -32.31 -6.59 -18.00
N THR A 171 -32.03 -7.45 -18.96
CA THR A 171 -32.62 -8.79 -19.06
C THR A 171 -31.53 -9.80 -18.70
N PRO A 172 -31.65 -10.50 -17.54
CA PRO A 172 -30.70 -11.54 -17.18
C PRO A 172 -30.54 -12.58 -18.30
N PRO A 173 -29.32 -13.08 -18.54
CA PRO A 173 -29.10 -14.14 -19.51
C PRO A 173 -29.79 -15.44 -19.07
N SER A 174 -30.00 -16.37 -20.02
CA SER A 174 -30.61 -17.67 -19.74
C SER A 174 -29.85 -18.42 -18.64
N GLY A 175 -30.58 -19.08 -17.74
CA GLY A 175 -30.02 -19.82 -16.60
C GLY A 175 -29.69 -18.97 -15.36
N PHE A 176 -30.22 -17.74 -15.30
CA PHE A 176 -30.16 -16.86 -14.13
C PHE A 176 -31.58 -16.45 -13.68
N PRO A 177 -31.78 -16.10 -12.39
CA PRO A 177 -30.76 -15.94 -11.35
C PRO A 177 -30.21 -17.27 -10.81
N ARG A 178 -29.03 -17.21 -10.16
CA ARG A 178 -28.43 -18.33 -9.43
C ARG A 178 -28.21 -17.95 -7.98
N PHE A 179 -28.45 -18.87 -7.05
CA PHE A 179 -28.37 -18.53 -5.64
C PHE A 179 -28.08 -19.74 -4.76
N THR A 180 -27.76 -19.49 -3.49
CA THR A 180 -27.72 -20.53 -2.45
C THR A 180 -29.14 -20.82 -1.99
N GLU A 181 -29.55 -22.08 -2.08
CA GLU A 181 -30.85 -22.56 -1.61
C GLU A 181 -30.89 -22.62 -0.08
N SER A 182 -32.10 -22.56 0.50
CA SER A 182 -32.28 -22.75 1.93
C SER A 182 -31.81 -24.14 2.37
N THR A 183 -31.14 -24.22 3.51
CA THR A 183 -30.68 -25.46 4.15
C THR A 183 -31.24 -25.57 5.58
N SER A 184 -31.03 -26.71 6.24
CA SER A 184 -31.42 -26.87 7.65
C SER A 184 -30.67 -25.93 8.60
N SER A 185 -29.47 -25.47 8.21
CA SER A 185 -28.66 -24.51 8.96
C SER A 185 -28.89 -23.04 8.55
N CYS A 186 -29.42 -22.79 7.35
CA CYS A 186 -29.67 -21.46 6.79
C CYS A 186 -31.05 -21.41 6.15
N SER A 187 -32.05 -20.94 6.90
CA SER A 187 -33.46 -21.10 6.55
C SER A 187 -33.94 -20.23 5.39
N ASN A 188 -33.21 -19.17 5.03
CA ASN A 188 -33.59 -18.26 3.95
C ASN A 188 -32.84 -18.62 2.67
N SER A 189 -33.57 -18.70 1.55
CA SER A 189 -32.96 -18.77 0.22
C SER A 189 -32.37 -17.40 -0.15
N ASP A 190 -31.20 -17.40 -0.77
CA ASP A 190 -30.55 -16.17 -1.23
C ASP A 190 -31.20 -15.58 -2.48
N GLN A 191 -32.22 -16.24 -3.05
CA GLN A 191 -32.95 -15.74 -4.22
C GLN A 191 -33.43 -14.29 -4.06
N GLN A 192 -33.81 -13.90 -2.84
CA GLN A 192 -34.27 -12.55 -2.52
C GLN A 192 -33.21 -11.45 -2.68
N PHE A 193 -31.92 -11.81 -2.76
CA PHE A 193 -30.81 -10.88 -3.00
C PHE A 193 -30.41 -10.81 -4.47
N THR A 194 -31.29 -11.24 -5.38
CA THR A 194 -31.09 -11.15 -6.83
C THR A 194 -32.12 -10.22 -7.47
N ASN A 195 -31.77 -9.64 -8.61
CA ASN A 195 -32.64 -8.85 -9.47
C ASN A 195 -32.09 -8.84 -10.92
N SER A 196 -32.60 -7.95 -11.79
CA SER A 196 -32.14 -7.83 -13.19
C SER A 196 -30.64 -7.47 -13.34
N LYS A 197 -30.07 -6.81 -12.33
CA LYS A 197 -28.67 -6.34 -12.31
C LYS A 197 -27.76 -7.34 -11.58
N VAL A 198 -28.18 -7.78 -10.39
CA VAL A 198 -27.48 -8.75 -9.54
C VAL A 198 -28.09 -10.12 -9.80
N ILE A 199 -27.46 -10.88 -10.69
CA ILE A 199 -28.00 -12.14 -11.21
C ILE A 199 -27.54 -13.36 -10.41
N VAL A 200 -26.55 -13.21 -9.52
CA VAL A 200 -26.12 -14.25 -8.57
C VAL A 200 -26.10 -13.71 -7.16
N ALA A 201 -26.58 -14.50 -6.19
CA ALA A 201 -26.40 -14.25 -4.77
C ALA A 201 -26.10 -15.55 -4.02
N ARG A 202 -24.87 -15.70 -3.53
CA ARG A 202 -24.44 -16.85 -2.74
C ARG A 202 -23.80 -16.40 -1.43
N ASN A 203 -24.03 -17.14 -0.37
CA ASN A 203 -23.32 -16.98 0.90
C ASN A 203 -22.52 -18.25 1.28
N TYR A 204 -21.37 -18.05 1.91
CA TYR A 204 -20.45 -19.09 2.38
C TYR A 204 -20.22 -19.03 3.90
N VAL A 205 -21.15 -18.39 4.62
CA VAL A 205 -21.08 -18.19 6.08
C VAL A 205 -20.99 -19.51 6.84
N ASN A 206 -21.57 -20.58 6.28
CA ASN A 206 -21.48 -21.94 6.83
C ASN A 206 -20.07 -22.57 6.79
N LEU A 207 -19.13 -21.96 6.06
CA LEU A 207 -17.72 -22.38 6.00
C LEU A 207 -16.82 -21.54 6.93
N LEU A 208 -17.42 -20.67 7.75
CA LEU A 208 -16.71 -19.83 8.71
C LEU A 208 -16.61 -20.52 10.08
N ALA A 209 -15.75 -19.98 10.94
CA ALA A 209 -15.37 -20.62 12.19
C ALA A 209 -16.54 -20.73 13.19
N SER A 210 -17.42 -19.72 13.21
CA SER A 210 -18.53 -19.63 14.16
C SER A 210 -19.87 -19.84 13.47
N LEU A 211 -20.78 -20.57 14.11
CA LEU A 211 -22.17 -20.72 13.64
C LEU A 211 -22.88 -19.36 13.69
N ASP A 212 -23.11 -18.78 12.52
CA ASP A 212 -23.83 -17.52 12.36
C ASP A 212 -25.22 -17.78 11.78
N LEU A 213 -26.25 -17.40 12.55
CA LEU A 213 -27.65 -17.58 12.16
C LEU A 213 -28.10 -16.61 11.06
N ASN A 214 -27.33 -15.54 10.81
CA ASN A 214 -27.53 -14.61 9.71
C ASN A 214 -26.77 -15.05 8.44
N CYS A 215 -26.88 -16.33 8.10
CA CYS A 215 -26.24 -16.90 6.91
C CYS A 215 -27.06 -16.66 5.64
N ASP A 216 -27.01 -15.42 5.18
CA ASP A 216 -27.60 -14.93 3.94
C ASP A 216 -26.62 -14.04 3.17
N ALA A 217 -26.93 -13.72 1.91
CA ALA A 217 -26.09 -12.92 1.03
C ALA A 217 -26.13 -11.39 1.28
N MET A 218 -26.88 -10.93 2.29
CA MET A 218 -26.99 -9.50 2.63
C MET A 218 -25.66 -8.95 3.11
N ASP A 219 -25.30 -7.76 2.62
CA ASP A 219 -24.17 -7.02 3.16
C ASP A 219 -24.52 -6.40 4.53
N ARG A 220 -23.82 -6.82 5.57
CA ARG A 220 -23.89 -6.21 6.91
C ARG A 220 -22.64 -5.40 7.25
N ASP A 221 -21.64 -5.43 6.39
CA ASP A 221 -20.39 -4.73 6.57
C ASP A 221 -20.37 -3.46 5.70
N GLY A 222 -20.60 -3.61 4.40
CA GLY A 222 -20.71 -2.53 3.41
C GLY A 222 -19.62 -2.58 2.35
N HIS A 223 -18.51 -3.28 2.58
CA HIS A 223 -17.39 -3.34 1.65
C HIS A 223 -17.77 -3.95 0.29
N GLY A 224 -18.52 -5.05 0.27
CA GLY A 224 -18.96 -5.68 -0.98
C GLY A 224 -19.94 -4.82 -1.78
N THR A 225 -20.84 -4.11 -1.09
CA THR A 225 -21.70 -3.08 -1.69
C THR A 225 -20.87 -1.97 -2.35
N PHE A 226 -19.83 -1.49 -1.65
CA PHE A 226 -18.95 -0.42 -2.14
C PHE A 226 -18.17 -0.84 -3.38
N VAL A 227 -17.54 -2.00 -3.33
CA VAL A 227 -16.76 -2.59 -4.42
C VAL A 227 -17.64 -2.84 -5.66
N SER A 228 -18.85 -3.38 -5.45
CA SER A 228 -19.82 -3.59 -6.53
C SER A 228 -20.27 -2.28 -7.19
N GLY A 229 -20.41 -1.22 -6.40
CA GLY A 229 -20.75 0.13 -6.87
C GLY A 229 -19.70 0.70 -7.80
N ILE A 230 -18.41 0.57 -7.44
CA ILE A 230 -17.28 1.01 -8.26
C ILE A 230 -17.19 0.23 -9.57
N ALA A 231 -17.32 -1.09 -9.52
CA ALA A 231 -17.15 -1.93 -10.70
C ALA A 231 -18.27 -1.71 -11.72
N ALA A 232 -19.52 -1.77 -11.28
CA ALA A 232 -20.67 -1.84 -12.18
C ALA A 232 -21.95 -1.17 -11.65
N GLY A 233 -21.91 -0.29 -10.65
CA GLY A 233 -23.10 0.41 -10.23
C GLY A 233 -23.69 1.28 -11.36
N ARG A 234 -25.01 1.25 -11.58
CA ARG A 234 -25.65 2.13 -12.57
C ARG A 234 -25.50 3.60 -12.16
N GLY A 235 -25.55 4.49 -13.14
CA GLY A 235 -25.56 5.94 -12.90
C GLY A 235 -26.74 6.39 -12.04
N VAL A 236 -26.47 7.12 -10.95
CA VAL A 236 -27.47 7.70 -10.05
C VAL A 236 -27.01 9.08 -9.53
N GLN A 237 -27.97 9.90 -9.13
CA GLN A 237 -27.70 11.12 -8.37
C GLN A 237 -27.52 10.76 -6.89
N GLY A 238 -26.28 10.82 -6.41
CA GLY A 238 -25.94 10.74 -4.99
C GLY A 238 -26.10 12.10 -4.28
N PRO A 239 -25.97 12.14 -2.94
CA PRO A 239 -26.18 13.35 -2.14
C PRO A 239 -25.17 14.46 -2.46
N LEU A 240 -23.96 14.07 -2.84
CA LEU A 240 -22.90 15.02 -3.19
C LEU A 240 -22.77 15.18 -4.71
N VAL A 241 -22.97 14.09 -5.47
CA VAL A 241 -22.46 13.96 -6.83
C VAL A 241 -23.30 13.01 -7.69
N ASN A 242 -23.30 13.19 -9.01
CA ASN A 242 -23.68 12.10 -9.93
C ASN A 242 -22.57 11.06 -9.98
N ILE A 243 -22.92 9.79 -9.82
CA ILE A 243 -21.97 8.69 -9.74
C ILE A 243 -22.44 7.46 -10.53
N ALA A 244 -21.51 6.81 -11.20
CA ALA A 244 -21.66 5.52 -11.85
C ALA A 244 -20.41 4.68 -11.61
N GLY A 245 -20.54 3.35 -11.64
CA GLY A 245 -19.40 2.45 -11.73
C GLY A 245 -18.77 2.48 -13.13
N VAL A 246 -17.64 1.83 -13.31
CA VAL A 246 -16.90 1.84 -14.61
C VAL A 246 -17.68 1.11 -15.73
N ALA A 247 -18.36 0.01 -15.38
CA ALA A 247 -19.15 -0.81 -16.30
C ALA A 247 -20.63 -0.88 -15.87
N PRO A 248 -21.37 0.24 -15.92
CA PRO A 248 -22.72 0.37 -15.36
C PRO A 248 -23.79 -0.56 -15.98
N LYS A 249 -23.53 -1.19 -17.15
CA LYS A 249 -24.40 -2.20 -17.78
C LYS A 249 -23.91 -3.64 -17.67
N ALA A 250 -22.80 -3.91 -16.98
CA ALA A 250 -22.42 -5.29 -16.65
C ALA A 250 -23.36 -5.91 -15.62
N PHE A 251 -23.58 -7.22 -15.68
CA PHE A 251 -24.28 -7.94 -14.61
C PHE A 251 -23.35 -8.17 -13.42
N LEU A 252 -23.92 -8.23 -12.21
CA LEU A 252 -23.21 -8.51 -10.96
C LEU A 252 -23.56 -9.89 -10.43
N GLY A 253 -22.57 -10.59 -9.87
CA GLY A 253 -22.79 -11.75 -9.02
C GLY A 253 -22.18 -11.52 -7.64
N ASN A 254 -22.98 -11.66 -6.59
CA ASN A 254 -22.58 -11.50 -5.19
C ASN A 254 -22.21 -12.85 -4.58
N TYR A 255 -20.97 -12.98 -4.09
CA TYR A 255 -20.43 -14.19 -3.46
C TYR A 255 -19.86 -13.82 -2.08
N LYS A 256 -20.71 -13.90 -1.05
CA LYS A 256 -20.39 -13.44 0.30
C LYS A 256 -19.54 -14.45 1.07
N VAL A 257 -18.33 -14.04 1.47
CA VAL A 257 -17.32 -14.90 2.14
C VAL A 257 -17.00 -14.48 3.58
N THR A 258 -17.60 -13.41 4.10
CA THR A 258 -17.57 -13.03 5.52
C THR A 258 -18.97 -13.17 6.15
N GLY A 259 -19.05 -13.10 7.48
CA GLY A 259 -20.31 -13.20 8.22
C GLY A 259 -20.74 -11.88 8.84
N THR A 260 -21.45 -11.95 9.96
CA THR A 260 -21.91 -10.75 10.70
C THR A 260 -20.72 -10.05 11.38
N PRO A 261 -20.60 -8.71 11.26
CA PRO A 261 -19.57 -7.96 11.96
C PRO A 261 -19.57 -8.17 13.48
N GLY A 262 -18.38 -8.28 14.08
CA GLY A 262 -18.16 -8.60 15.49
C GLY A 262 -18.32 -10.08 15.85
N PHE A 263 -18.62 -10.94 14.87
CA PHE A 263 -18.82 -12.38 15.08
C PHE A 263 -18.04 -13.25 14.08
N ASN A 264 -18.08 -12.87 12.80
CA ASN A 264 -17.38 -13.52 11.70
C ASN A 264 -16.84 -12.44 10.73
N ASP A 265 -15.99 -11.56 11.26
CA ASP A 265 -15.38 -10.45 10.51
C ASP A 265 -14.45 -10.94 9.39
N ASP A 266 -13.82 -12.09 9.59
CA ASP A 266 -12.84 -12.66 8.68
C ASP A 266 -13.43 -13.73 7.74
N ALA A 267 -12.87 -13.82 6.53
CA ALA A 267 -13.17 -14.88 5.58
C ALA A 267 -12.22 -16.08 5.77
N SER A 268 -12.74 -17.31 5.64
CA SER A 268 -11.90 -18.51 5.63
C SER A 268 -11.34 -18.80 4.24
N GLN A 269 -10.14 -19.39 4.17
CA GLN A 269 -9.51 -19.77 2.89
C GLN A 269 -10.43 -20.71 2.08
N SER A 270 -11.14 -21.62 2.75
CA SER A 270 -12.08 -22.54 2.11
C SER A 270 -13.30 -21.83 1.52
N ALA A 271 -13.86 -20.83 2.22
CA ALA A 271 -14.97 -20.02 1.71
C ALA A 271 -14.57 -19.28 0.42
N ILE A 272 -13.38 -18.66 0.41
CA ILE A 272 -12.89 -17.93 -0.76
C ILE A 272 -12.64 -18.86 -1.95
N ILE A 273 -11.96 -20.01 -1.74
CA ILE A 273 -11.73 -20.97 -2.83
C ILE A 273 -13.06 -21.49 -3.39
N LYS A 274 -14.04 -21.80 -2.52
CA LYS A 274 -15.36 -22.26 -2.94
C LYS A 274 -16.12 -21.19 -3.73
N ALA A 275 -16.01 -19.93 -3.32
CA ALA A 275 -16.59 -18.81 -4.06
C ALA A 275 -15.96 -18.63 -5.44
N ILE A 276 -14.65 -18.78 -5.58
CA ILE A 276 -13.95 -18.76 -6.89
C ILE A 276 -14.44 -19.91 -7.79
N ASP A 277 -14.53 -21.12 -7.23
CA ASP A 277 -15.03 -22.30 -7.93
C ASP A 277 -16.47 -22.11 -8.45
N ASP A 278 -17.37 -21.62 -7.59
CA ASP A 278 -18.75 -21.36 -7.98
C ASP A 278 -18.89 -20.19 -8.96
N ALA A 279 -18.16 -19.09 -8.76
CA ALA A 279 -18.19 -17.96 -9.69
C ALA A 279 -17.74 -18.37 -11.10
N THR A 280 -16.74 -19.26 -11.17
CA THR A 280 -16.30 -19.86 -12.43
C THR A 280 -17.39 -20.75 -13.03
N LYS A 281 -18.01 -21.63 -12.24
CA LYS A 281 -19.08 -22.55 -12.70
C LYS A 281 -20.38 -21.85 -13.10
N ASP A 282 -20.70 -20.75 -12.43
CA ASP A 282 -21.83 -19.88 -12.77
C ASP A 282 -21.56 -19.05 -14.03
N GLY A 283 -20.33 -19.09 -14.55
CA GLY A 283 -19.96 -18.47 -15.81
C GLY A 283 -19.81 -16.96 -15.68
N MET A 284 -19.25 -16.47 -14.57
CA MET A 284 -18.79 -15.09 -14.48
C MET A 284 -17.62 -14.88 -15.45
N ASP A 285 -17.58 -13.72 -16.11
CA ASP A 285 -16.51 -13.37 -17.04
C ASP A 285 -15.28 -12.81 -16.33
N ILE A 286 -15.54 -12.08 -15.25
CA ILE A 286 -14.54 -11.40 -14.42
C ILE A 286 -14.86 -11.70 -12.96
N ILE A 287 -13.84 -11.94 -12.15
CA ILE A 287 -13.94 -12.03 -10.69
C ILE A 287 -13.12 -10.90 -10.07
N ASN A 288 -13.73 -10.09 -9.21
CA ASN A 288 -13.04 -9.15 -8.35
C ASN A 288 -12.89 -9.73 -6.94
N LEU A 289 -11.66 -9.74 -6.43
CA LEU A 289 -11.28 -10.13 -5.07
C LEU A 289 -10.63 -8.94 -4.38
N SER A 290 -11.41 -8.19 -3.62
CA SER A 290 -10.91 -7.05 -2.83
C SER A 290 -10.50 -7.49 -1.41
N LEU A 291 -9.81 -8.63 -1.33
CA LEU A 291 -9.37 -9.27 -0.10
C LEU A 291 -8.00 -9.92 -0.27
N GLY A 292 -7.29 -10.14 0.84
CA GLY A 292 -6.05 -10.89 0.83
C GLY A 292 -5.35 -10.95 2.18
N ALA A 293 -4.40 -11.88 2.30
CA ALA A 293 -3.59 -12.07 3.50
C ALA A 293 -2.11 -12.29 3.15
N ASP A 294 -1.21 -11.90 4.05
CA ASP A 294 0.22 -12.19 3.91
C ASP A 294 0.53 -13.59 4.43
N LEU A 295 0.63 -14.57 3.52
CA LEU A 295 0.88 -15.97 3.87
C LEU A 295 2.36 -16.36 3.82
N GLN A 296 3.24 -15.48 3.31
CA GLN A 296 4.66 -15.79 3.09
C GLN A 296 4.91 -17.10 2.28
N LEU A 297 3.95 -17.51 1.45
CA LEU A 297 4.02 -18.72 0.61
C LEU A 297 4.37 -18.39 -0.84
N HIS A 298 5.12 -19.28 -1.48
CA HIS A 298 5.33 -19.23 -2.92
C HIS A 298 4.00 -19.53 -3.67
N PRO A 299 3.65 -18.81 -4.76
CA PRO A 299 2.38 -18.99 -5.46
C PRO A 299 2.10 -20.43 -5.93
N SER A 300 3.15 -21.21 -6.21
CA SER A 300 3.01 -22.61 -6.66
C SER A 300 2.53 -23.58 -5.57
N ILE A 301 2.57 -23.19 -4.29
CA ILE A 301 2.10 -24.00 -3.15
C ILE A 301 1.01 -23.29 -2.35
N ASP A 302 0.59 -22.10 -2.77
CA ASP A 302 -0.48 -21.33 -2.17
C ASP A 302 -1.83 -21.74 -2.80
N PRO A 303 -2.74 -22.39 -2.04
CA PRO A 303 -4.02 -22.87 -2.58
C PRO A 303 -4.91 -21.77 -3.16
N LEU A 304 -4.87 -20.55 -2.62
CA LEU A 304 -5.66 -19.44 -3.14
C LEU A 304 -5.07 -18.93 -4.47
N ALA A 305 -3.74 -18.80 -4.55
CA ALA A 305 -3.07 -18.41 -5.79
C ALA A 305 -3.28 -19.45 -6.90
N GLN A 306 -3.28 -20.75 -6.55
CA GLN A 306 -3.60 -21.85 -7.45
C GLN A 306 -5.08 -21.82 -7.91
N ALA A 307 -6.03 -21.54 -7.02
CA ALA A 307 -7.44 -21.42 -7.37
C ALA A 307 -7.68 -20.25 -8.35
N VAL A 308 -7.02 -19.11 -8.11
CA VAL A 308 -7.05 -17.98 -9.06
C VAL A 308 -6.46 -18.36 -10.41
N ALA A 309 -5.31 -19.05 -10.43
CA ALA A 309 -4.72 -19.51 -11.69
C ALA A 309 -5.64 -20.50 -12.44
N ALA A 310 -6.34 -21.38 -11.72
CA ALA A 310 -7.29 -22.31 -12.31
C ALA A 310 -8.51 -21.59 -12.93
N ALA A 311 -9.08 -20.59 -12.24
CA ALA A 311 -10.16 -19.76 -12.79
C ALA A 311 -9.72 -18.99 -14.05
N VAL A 312 -8.50 -18.44 -14.03
CA VAL A 312 -7.91 -17.79 -15.21
C VAL A 312 -7.72 -18.77 -16.37
N ASN A 313 -7.23 -19.98 -16.11
CA ASN A 313 -7.11 -21.03 -17.13
C ASN A 313 -8.47 -21.48 -17.68
N ALA A 314 -9.55 -21.34 -16.92
CA ALA A 314 -10.92 -21.59 -17.36
C ALA A 314 -11.54 -20.42 -18.16
N GLY A 315 -10.79 -19.35 -18.39
CA GLY A 315 -11.23 -18.20 -19.20
C GLY A 315 -11.82 -17.03 -18.39
N VAL A 316 -11.71 -17.05 -17.06
CA VAL A 316 -12.22 -15.98 -16.18
C VAL A 316 -11.11 -14.98 -15.86
N THR A 317 -11.30 -13.69 -16.13
CA THR A 317 -10.33 -12.67 -15.70
C THR A 317 -10.44 -12.42 -14.21
N VAL A 318 -9.37 -12.63 -13.44
CA VAL A 318 -9.38 -12.40 -11.99
C VAL A 318 -8.57 -11.15 -11.64
N VAL A 319 -9.22 -10.19 -10.97
CA VAL A 319 -8.64 -8.93 -10.50
C VAL A 319 -8.58 -8.96 -8.97
N VAL A 320 -7.42 -8.65 -8.40
CA VAL A 320 -7.15 -8.78 -6.97
C VAL A 320 -6.50 -7.51 -6.43
N ALA A 321 -6.94 -7.06 -5.25
CA ALA A 321 -6.27 -5.98 -4.53
C ALA A 321 -4.83 -6.38 -4.12
N ALA A 322 -3.87 -5.46 -4.22
CA ALA A 322 -2.47 -5.76 -3.88
C ALA A 322 -2.24 -5.98 -2.37
N GLY A 323 -3.09 -5.39 -1.52
CA GLY A 323 -2.94 -5.34 -0.08
C GLY A 323 -2.62 -3.93 0.43
N ASN A 324 -2.82 -3.72 1.73
CA ASN A 324 -2.64 -2.42 2.40
C ASN A 324 -1.46 -2.43 3.40
N GLY A 325 -0.48 -3.33 3.19
CA GLY A 325 0.66 -3.55 4.08
C GLY A 325 1.93 -2.77 3.73
N GLY A 326 1.86 -1.84 2.75
CA GLY A 326 2.96 -0.97 2.36
C GLY A 326 3.41 0.00 3.47
N PRO A 327 4.51 0.76 3.25
CA PRO A 327 5.20 0.95 1.98
C PRO A 327 6.36 -0.03 1.75
N ALA A 328 6.66 -0.95 2.67
CA ALA A 328 7.78 -1.87 2.52
C ALA A 328 7.62 -2.80 1.29
N THR A 329 8.74 -3.23 0.69
CA THR A 329 8.74 -4.24 -0.38
C THR A 329 8.33 -5.62 0.14
N GLY A 330 7.86 -6.49 -0.76
CA GLY A 330 7.48 -7.88 -0.42
C GLY A 330 6.17 -8.01 0.35
N THR A 331 5.32 -7.00 0.30
CA THR A 331 4.07 -6.87 1.08
C THR A 331 2.81 -7.23 0.29
N ILE A 332 2.96 -7.71 -0.97
CA ILE A 332 1.84 -8.21 -1.78
C ILE A 332 1.19 -9.40 -1.10
N THR A 333 -0.12 -9.31 -0.90
CA THR A 333 -0.92 -10.34 -0.24
C THR A 333 -1.39 -11.42 -1.21
N SER A 334 -1.58 -12.64 -0.72
CA SER A 334 -2.30 -13.70 -1.43
C SER A 334 -3.80 -13.38 -1.50
N PRO A 335 -4.51 -13.63 -2.62
CA PRO A 335 -4.03 -14.30 -3.84
C PRO A 335 -3.42 -13.38 -4.91
N GLY A 336 -3.19 -12.10 -4.61
CA GLY A 336 -2.56 -11.13 -5.52
C GLY A 336 -1.12 -11.49 -5.93
N THR A 337 -0.50 -12.45 -5.26
CA THR A 337 0.79 -13.06 -5.64
C THR A 337 0.71 -13.97 -6.88
N SER A 338 -0.50 -14.41 -7.28
CA SER A 338 -0.67 -15.25 -8.47
C SER A 338 -0.22 -14.52 -9.74
N PRO A 339 0.71 -15.10 -10.56
CA PRO A 339 1.12 -14.48 -11.82
C PRO A 339 -0.04 -14.29 -12.81
N ALA A 340 -1.06 -15.15 -12.71
CA ALA A 340 -2.25 -15.13 -13.56
C ALA A 340 -3.22 -13.98 -13.24
N ALA A 341 -3.25 -13.51 -11.98
CA ALA A 341 -4.12 -12.42 -11.54
C ALA A 341 -3.72 -11.07 -12.13
N ILE A 342 -4.67 -10.14 -12.24
CA ILE A 342 -4.40 -8.71 -12.36
C ILE A 342 -4.38 -8.12 -10.94
N THR A 343 -3.20 -7.84 -10.41
CA THR A 343 -3.03 -7.32 -9.05
C THR A 343 -2.91 -5.81 -9.06
N VAL A 344 -3.71 -5.14 -8.23
CA VAL A 344 -3.94 -3.70 -8.34
C VAL A 344 -3.50 -2.96 -7.09
N GLY A 345 -2.50 -2.09 -7.23
CA GLY A 345 -2.10 -1.14 -6.17
C GLY A 345 -2.91 0.16 -6.21
N ALA A 346 -2.76 0.98 -5.18
CA ALA A 346 -3.57 2.19 -4.98
C ALA A 346 -2.79 3.48 -5.23
N THR A 347 -3.43 4.45 -5.89
CA THR A 347 -2.96 5.85 -5.97
C THR A 347 -3.91 6.83 -5.30
N THR A 348 -3.41 8.03 -5.03
CA THR A 348 -4.23 9.16 -4.61
C THR A 348 -5.18 9.62 -5.71
N ASN A 349 -6.40 9.97 -5.30
CA ASN A 349 -7.35 10.70 -6.13
C ASN A 349 -6.90 12.16 -6.33
N SER A 350 -7.58 12.94 -7.17
CA SER A 350 -7.30 14.38 -7.37
C SER A 350 -8.08 15.29 -6.41
N ARG A 351 -8.98 14.70 -5.64
CA ARG A 351 -9.75 15.38 -4.59
C ARG A 351 -9.89 14.55 -3.33
N LEU A 352 -10.13 15.25 -2.24
CA LEU A 352 -10.52 14.74 -0.94
C LEU A 352 -11.92 15.28 -0.62
N LEU A 353 -12.92 14.40 -0.48
CA LEU A 353 -14.18 14.73 0.20
C LEU A 353 -13.90 14.71 1.69
N ALA A 354 -13.94 15.91 2.26
CA ALA A 354 -13.57 16.20 3.63
C ALA A 354 -14.44 17.34 4.15
N THR A 355 -14.34 17.65 5.43
CA THR A 355 -15.00 18.81 6.01
C THR A 355 -13.96 19.91 6.32
N PRO A 356 -14.34 21.20 6.31
CA PRO A 356 -13.43 22.29 6.64
C PRO A 356 -13.28 22.52 8.14
N LEU A 357 -12.04 22.62 8.60
CA LEU A 357 -11.66 23.38 9.79
C LEU A 357 -11.42 24.83 9.37
N LEU A 358 -12.28 25.72 9.83
CA LEU A 358 -12.12 27.16 9.64
C LEU A 358 -11.27 27.73 10.77
N VAL A 359 -10.13 28.33 10.44
CA VAL A 359 -9.23 28.96 11.43
C VAL A 359 -9.35 30.47 11.33
N SER A 360 -9.56 31.12 12.47
CA SER A 360 -9.58 32.58 12.57
C SER A 360 -8.72 33.03 13.76
N GLY A 361 -8.26 34.29 13.75
CA GLY A 361 -7.46 34.83 14.84
C GLY A 361 -7.25 36.34 14.72
N SER A 362 -6.76 36.96 15.79
CA SER A 362 -6.44 38.39 15.83
C SER A 362 -5.18 38.74 15.01
N VAL A 363 -4.29 37.77 14.82
CA VAL A 363 -3.16 37.83 13.89
C VAL A 363 -3.61 37.30 12.52
N PRO A 364 -3.20 37.90 11.39
CA PRO A 364 -3.58 37.43 10.05
C PRO A 364 -3.28 35.93 9.87
N VAL A 365 -4.33 35.14 9.66
CA VAL A 365 -4.22 33.71 9.39
C VAL A 365 -3.66 33.53 7.97
N PRO A 366 -2.55 32.79 7.80
CA PRO A 366 -2.02 32.47 6.48
C PRO A 366 -3.11 31.85 5.59
N PRO A 367 -3.21 32.21 4.29
CA PRO A 367 -4.29 31.73 3.42
C PRO A 367 -4.48 30.21 3.42
N GLN A 368 -3.38 29.44 3.48
CA GLN A 368 -3.40 27.98 3.51
C GLN A 368 -3.95 27.38 4.83
N LEU A 369 -4.08 28.17 5.89
CA LEU A 369 -4.60 27.74 7.19
C LEU A 369 -6.03 28.22 7.44
N GLN A 370 -6.57 29.12 6.61
CA GLN A 370 -7.93 29.66 6.80
C GLN A 370 -9.00 28.57 6.66
N VAL A 371 -8.78 27.63 5.74
CA VAL A 371 -9.67 26.48 5.50
C VAL A 371 -8.80 25.24 5.34
N ILE A 372 -8.85 24.34 6.32
CA ILE A 372 -8.06 23.12 6.34
C ILE A 372 -9.01 21.92 6.18
N ALA A 373 -8.72 21.03 5.23
CA ALA A 373 -9.49 19.81 5.05
C ALA A 373 -9.21 18.82 6.20
N PHE A 374 -10.26 18.27 6.80
CA PHE A 374 -10.15 17.18 7.76
C PHE A 374 -11.06 15.99 7.46
N LEU A 375 -10.64 14.82 7.93
CA LEU A 375 -11.46 13.62 7.98
C LEU A 375 -11.88 13.33 9.42
N ILE A 376 -13.15 12.98 9.61
CA ILE A 376 -13.72 12.61 10.91
C ILE A 376 -13.27 11.18 11.26
N SER A 377 -13.07 10.89 12.54
CA SER A 377 -12.89 9.51 13.02
C SER A 377 -14.19 8.71 12.98
N ASN A 378 -14.14 7.40 13.27
CA ASN A 378 -15.34 6.58 13.54
C ASN A 378 -15.93 6.79 14.96
N GLY A 379 -15.49 7.83 15.68
CA GLY A 379 -16.08 8.25 16.95
C GLY A 379 -17.38 9.04 16.77
N PRO A 380 -17.78 9.86 17.75
CA PRO A 380 -19.01 10.65 17.68
C PRO A 380 -19.06 11.54 16.43
N PRO A 381 -20.16 11.49 15.64
CA PRO A 381 -20.26 12.23 14.40
C PRO A 381 -20.39 13.74 14.63
N ILE A 382 -19.99 14.53 13.63
CA ILE A 382 -20.19 15.99 13.61
C ILE A 382 -21.49 16.27 12.84
N THR A 383 -22.61 16.36 13.54
CA THR A 383 -23.93 16.64 12.95
C THR A 383 -24.25 18.12 12.82
N SER A 384 -23.50 18.98 13.50
CA SER A 384 -23.58 20.43 13.46
C SER A 384 -22.21 21.03 13.73
N ASP A 385 -21.97 22.26 13.30
CA ASP A 385 -20.68 22.93 13.48
C ASP A 385 -20.27 23.00 14.96
N ILE A 386 -18.99 22.75 15.23
CA ILE A 386 -18.39 22.81 16.56
C ILE A 386 -17.41 23.98 16.59
N GLY A 387 -17.73 24.99 17.41
CA GLY A 387 -17.00 26.25 17.49
C GLY A 387 -17.86 27.44 17.03
N PRO A 388 -17.24 28.62 16.84
CA PRO A 388 -15.81 28.91 17.01
C PRO A 388 -15.37 28.75 18.47
N ALA A 389 -14.30 27.99 18.70
CA ALA A 389 -13.71 27.79 20.03
C ALA A 389 -12.19 27.97 19.95
N GLN A 390 -11.55 28.29 21.07
CA GLN A 390 -10.09 28.45 21.11
C GLN A 390 -9.40 27.16 20.62
N LEU A 391 -8.47 27.31 19.68
CA LEU A 391 -7.70 26.21 19.09
C LEU A 391 -6.30 26.22 19.70
N THR A 392 -5.93 25.15 20.41
CA THR A 392 -4.74 25.13 21.27
C THR A 392 -3.81 23.97 20.93
N ASP A 393 -2.55 24.27 20.60
CA ASP A 393 -1.48 23.26 20.53
C ASP A 393 -1.05 22.85 21.94
N ILE A 394 -1.02 21.55 22.19
CA ILE A 394 -0.67 20.97 23.49
C ILE A 394 0.84 20.97 23.78
N ILE A 395 1.70 21.50 22.90
CA ILE A 395 3.17 21.50 23.06
C ILE A 395 3.66 22.02 24.42
N THR A 396 2.93 22.95 25.04
CA THR A 396 3.25 23.49 26.36
C THR A 396 2.82 22.59 27.53
N MET A 397 1.92 21.65 27.28
CA MET A 397 1.39 20.67 28.24
C MET A 397 2.10 19.31 28.10
N ASP A 398 2.51 18.96 26.88
CA ASP A 398 3.29 17.78 26.52
C ASP A 398 4.30 18.18 25.44
N ALA A 399 5.59 18.18 25.80
CA ALA A 399 6.68 18.58 24.90
C ALA A 399 6.83 17.69 23.66
N SER A 400 6.24 16.49 23.64
CA SER A 400 6.19 15.64 22.46
C SER A 400 5.03 15.99 21.49
N SER A 401 4.10 16.83 21.95
CA SER A 401 2.80 17.12 21.33
C SER A 401 1.98 15.87 21.02
N THR A 402 2.22 14.73 21.69
CA THR A 402 1.55 13.48 21.34
C THR A 402 0.35 13.15 22.22
N ALA A 403 0.18 13.78 23.39
CA ALA A 403 -0.82 13.41 24.40
C ALA A 403 -0.76 11.92 24.80
N CYS A 404 0.43 11.31 24.76
CA CYS A 404 0.62 9.94 25.24
C CYS A 404 0.77 9.87 26.77
N VAL A 405 0.94 11.02 27.40
CA VAL A 405 0.88 11.22 28.84
C VAL A 405 -0.36 12.02 29.19
N SER A 406 -0.85 11.89 30.43
CA SER A 406 -1.98 12.67 30.92
C SER A 406 -1.69 14.17 30.85
N LEU A 407 -2.63 14.94 30.31
CA LEU A 407 -2.56 16.39 30.27
C LEU A 407 -3.07 16.99 31.59
N PRO A 408 -2.63 18.20 31.99
CA PRO A 408 -3.10 18.81 33.23
C PRO A 408 -4.62 18.98 33.26
N ALA A 409 -5.24 18.66 34.41
CA ALA A 409 -6.69 18.75 34.53
C ALA A 409 -7.21 20.17 34.23
N ALA A 410 -8.35 20.25 33.53
CA ALA A 410 -9.00 21.49 33.10
C ALA A 410 -8.18 22.41 32.16
N SER A 411 -7.00 22.01 31.68
CA SER A 411 -6.14 22.85 30.83
C SER A 411 -6.71 23.14 29.44
N LEU A 412 -7.71 22.38 28.99
CA LEU A 412 -8.35 22.48 27.68
C LEU A 412 -9.87 22.73 27.77
N THR A 413 -10.38 23.13 28.95
CA THR A 413 -11.82 23.35 29.18
C THR A 413 -12.44 24.26 28.12
N GLY A 414 -13.37 23.72 27.31
CA GLY A 414 -14.06 24.47 26.27
C GLY A 414 -13.27 24.72 24.97
N GLN A 415 -12.10 24.09 24.83
CA GLN A 415 -11.16 24.33 23.72
C GLN A 415 -11.10 23.14 22.76
N ILE A 416 -10.61 23.40 21.55
CA ILE A 416 -10.26 22.38 20.56
C ILE A 416 -8.76 22.11 20.66
N ALA A 417 -8.37 20.87 20.92
CA ALA A 417 -6.96 20.50 21.07
C ALA A 417 -6.32 20.14 19.71
N LEU A 418 -5.13 20.67 19.42
CA LEU A 418 -4.28 20.22 18.31
C LEU A 418 -3.21 19.26 18.84
N ILE A 419 -3.17 18.05 18.29
CA ILE A 419 -2.30 16.95 18.75
C ILE A 419 -1.56 16.32 17.57
N ARG A 420 -0.29 15.96 17.76
CA ARG A 420 0.52 15.24 16.76
C ARG A 420 0.26 13.74 16.81
N ARG A 421 0.12 13.11 15.64
CA ARG A 421 0.11 11.63 15.50
C ARG A 421 1.46 11.01 15.93
N GLY A 422 1.41 9.83 16.56
CA GLY A 422 2.58 9.03 16.94
C GLY A 422 2.68 8.77 18.46
N GLY A 423 3.53 7.83 18.88
CA GLY A 423 3.78 7.50 20.29
C GLY A 423 2.76 6.56 20.95
N CYS A 424 1.45 6.73 20.69
CA CYS A 424 0.35 5.96 21.28
C CYS A 424 -0.87 5.94 20.34
N SER A 425 -1.91 5.16 20.68
CA SER A 425 -3.15 5.03 19.91
C SER A 425 -3.93 6.35 19.85
N PHE A 426 -4.76 6.54 18.81
CA PHE A 426 -5.62 7.73 18.69
C PHE A 426 -6.56 7.86 19.88
N GLU A 427 -7.14 6.74 20.34
CA GLU A 427 -8.00 6.69 21.52
C GLU A 427 -7.31 7.25 22.76
N THR A 428 -6.07 6.84 23.08
CA THR A 428 -5.33 7.37 24.24
C THR A 428 -5.16 8.88 24.16
N LYS A 429 -4.83 9.42 22.98
CA LYS A 429 -4.65 10.86 22.76
C LYS A 429 -5.92 11.64 23.06
N ILE A 430 -7.04 11.14 22.52
CA ILE A 430 -8.33 11.81 22.60
C ILE A 430 -8.88 11.71 24.03
N LEU A 431 -8.72 10.57 24.71
CA LEU A 431 -9.11 10.42 26.12
C LEU A 431 -8.31 11.36 27.02
N ASN A 432 -6.99 11.48 26.83
CA ASN A 432 -6.18 12.43 27.61
C ASN A 432 -6.60 13.90 27.40
N ALA A 433 -6.96 14.28 26.17
CA ALA A 433 -7.51 15.61 25.87
C ALA A 433 -8.92 15.81 26.46
N THR A 434 -9.76 14.78 26.44
CA THR A 434 -11.10 14.78 27.03
C THR A 434 -11.01 15.00 28.55
N LEU A 435 -10.11 14.28 29.24
CA LEU A 435 -9.88 14.43 30.67
C LEU A 435 -9.34 15.82 31.05
N ALA A 436 -8.66 16.51 30.13
CA ALA A 436 -8.23 17.90 30.29
C ALA A 436 -9.33 18.92 29.94
N GLY A 437 -10.51 18.49 29.47
CA GLY A 437 -11.68 19.32 29.22
C GLY A 437 -11.91 19.76 27.77
N ALA A 438 -11.20 19.18 26.80
CA ALA A 438 -11.38 19.50 25.38
C ALA A 438 -12.78 19.14 24.89
N ILE A 439 -13.35 19.96 24.01
CA ILE A 439 -14.67 19.71 23.39
C ILE A 439 -14.57 19.02 22.03
N ALA A 440 -13.39 19.07 21.40
CA ALA A 440 -13.04 18.33 20.20
C ALA A 440 -11.51 18.23 20.06
N VAL A 441 -11.05 17.29 19.24
CA VAL A 441 -9.61 17.06 18.99
C VAL A 441 -9.30 17.07 17.50
N VAL A 442 -8.30 17.86 17.11
CA VAL A 442 -7.68 17.83 15.79
C VAL A 442 -6.33 17.13 15.93
N VAL A 443 -6.20 15.96 15.32
CA VAL A 443 -4.92 15.26 15.19
C VAL A 443 -4.29 15.62 13.85
N TYR A 444 -3.00 15.95 13.80
CA TYR A 444 -2.31 16.09 12.52
C TYR A 444 -1.36 14.94 12.23
N ASN A 445 -1.35 14.50 10.97
CA ASN A 445 -0.56 13.37 10.52
C ASN A 445 0.94 13.64 10.76
N ASN A 446 1.71 12.60 11.04
CA ASN A 446 3.16 12.67 11.27
C ASN A 446 3.97 12.20 10.06
N GLN A 447 3.32 11.68 9.01
CA GLN A 447 3.95 11.27 7.77
C GLN A 447 4.02 12.44 6.78
N PHE A 448 5.20 12.68 6.23
CA PHE A 448 5.49 13.88 5.44
C PHE A 448 4.65 13.95 4.16
N GLN A 449 4.02 15.11 3.90
CA GLN A 449 3.17 15.37 2.72
C GLN A 449 2.00 14.40 2.52
N GLN A 450 1.61 13.63 3.54
CA GLN A 450 0.46 12.76 3.44
C GLN A 450 -0.84 13.51 3.74
N PRO A 451 -1.92 13.22 2.98
CA PRO A 451 -3.25 13.73 3.30
C PRO A 451 -3.73 13.21 4.67
N PRO A 452 -4.79 13.80 5.24
CA PRO A 452 -5.44 13.19 6.40
C PRO A 452 -5.94 11.79 6.08
N THR A 453 -5.90 10.91 7.09
CA THR A 453 -6.50 9.57 7.05
C THR A 453 -7.57 9.48 8.12
N PRO A 454 -8.69 8.76 7.90
CA PRO A 454 -9.65 8.50 8.97
C PRO A 454 -8.95 7.86 10.16
N MET A 455 -9.34 8.27 11.37
CA MET A 455 -8.85 7.65 12.60
C MET A 455 -9.85 6.59 13.06
N ASP A 456 -9.33 5.42 13.41
CA ASP A 456 -10.07 4.41 14.14
C ASP A 456 -9.91 4.64 15.65
N VAL A 457 -11.02 4.77 16.36
CA VAL A 457 -11.12 5.06 17.78
C VAL A 457 -12.19 4.17 18.43
N GLY A 458 -11.93 3.71 19.65
CA GLY A 458 -12.87 2.91 20.41
C GLY A 458 -14.11 3.70 20.88
N SER A 459 -15.15 2.97 21.28
CA SER A 459 -16.40 3.53 21.80
C SER A 459 -16.26 4.32 23.10
N ALA A 460 -15.10 4.26 23.76
CA ALA A 460 -14.78 5.11 24.92
C ALA A 460 -14.51 6.58 24.54
N VAL A 461 -14.27 6.88 23.25
CA VAL A 461 -14.13 8.26 22.78
C VAL A 461 -15.51 8.92 22.69
N LEU A 462 -15.72 9.97 23.50
CA LEU A 462 -17.02 10.65 23.64
C LEU A 462 -17.07 12.07 23.07
N ILE A 463 -15.95 12.57 22.52
CA ILE A 463 -15.90 13.87 21.85
C ILE A 463 -15.53 13.72 20.37
N PRO A 464 -16.02 14.59 19.49
CA PRO A 464 -15.63 14.58 18.08
C PRO A 464 -14.13 14.74 17.89
N SER A 465 -13.57 13.93 17.01
CA SER A 465 -12.14 13.94 16.70
C SER A 465 -11.91 13.83 15.20
N VAL A 466 -10.93 14.59 14.71
CA VAL A 466 -10.69 14.78 13.29
C VAL A 466 -9.19 14.70 12.99
N MET A 467 -8.82 14.31 11.78
CA MET A 467 -7.44 14.36 11.30
C MET A 467 -7.24 15.38 10.19
N ILE A 468 -6.16 16.16 10.27
CA ILE A 468 -5.63 17.00 9.18
C ILE A 468 -4.30 16.48 8.65
N GLY A 469 -3.91 16.92 7.45
CA GLY A 469 -2.64 16.57 6.82
C GLY A 469 -1.42 17.06 7.60
N ASN A 470 -0.26 16.46 7.35
CA ASN A 470 0.99 16.82 8.04
C ASN A 470 1.45 18.26 7.72
N THR A 471 1.33 18.66 6.45
CA THR A 471 1.74 19.99 5.98
C THR A 471 0.92 21.08 6.67
N GLU A 472 -0.40 20.91 6.70
CA GLU A 472 -1.32 21.86 7.32
C GLU A 472 -1.15 21.87 8.84
N GLY A 473 -1.02 20.70 9.47
CA GLY A 473 -0.87 20.61 10.93
C GLY A 473 0.43 21.17 11.47
N THR A 474 1.55 20.98 10.79
CA THR A 474 2.83 21.58 11.20
C THR A 474 2.83 23.10 11.04
N ALA A 475 2.23 23.61 9.96
CA ALA A 475 2.02 25.04 9.77
C ALA A 475 1.04 25.63 10.79
N LEU A 476 -0.03 24.90 11.12
CA LEU A 476 -1.01 25.29 12.13
C LEU A 476 -0.39 25.35 13.53
N ALA A 477 0.34 24.33 13.95
CA ALA A 477 1.09 24.33 15.21
C ALA A 477 2.00 25.56 15.33
N SER A 478 2.76 25.86 14.27
CA SER A 478 3.63 27.04 14.21
C SER A 478 2.85 28.36 14.31
N PHE A 479 1.69 28.44 13.66
CA PHE A 479 0.80 29.61 13.74
C PHE A 479 0.21 29.79 15.14
N LEU A 480 -0.21 28.72 15.81
CA LEU A 480 -0.81 28.78 17.15
C LEU A 480 0.18 29.29 18.21
N VAL A 481 1.47 28.97 18.07
CA VAL A 481 2.52 29.56 18.93
C VAL A 481 2.58 31.08 18.80
N ALA A 482 2.38 31.61 17.59
CA ALA A 482 2.40 33.06 17.35
C ALA A 482 1.08 33.77 17.70
N ALA A 483 -0.06 33.12 17.44
CA ALA A 483 -1.39 33.69 17.65
C ALA A 483 -1.87 33.61 19.12
N GLY A 484 -1.35 32.65 19.89
CA GLY A 484 -1.76 32.43 21.29
C GLY A 484 -3.26 32.13 21.43
N SER A 485 -3.86 32.58 22.53
CA SER A 485 -5.27 32.30 22.86
C SER A 485 -6.29 32.98 21.95
N ALA A 486 -5.85 33.82 21.01
CA ALA A 486 -6.74 34.52 20.08
C ALA A 486 -7.08 33.68 18.84
N ALA A 487 -6.40 32.56 18.60
CA ALA A 487 -6.74 31.65 17.52
C ALA A 487 -7.97 30.80 17.88
N THR A 488 -8.96 30.77 16.98
CA THR A 488 -10.14 29.92 17.10
C THR A 488 -10.31 29.02 15.91
N GLY A 489 -10.91 27.86 16.13
CA GLY A 489 -11.27 26.87 15.12
C GLY A 489 -12.77 26.64 15.11
N THR A 490 -13.33 26.40 13.92
CA THR A 490 -14.69 25.84 13.75
C THR A 490 -14.59 24.56 12.93
N LEU A 491 -15.02 23.44 13.49
CA LEU A 491 -15.18 22.18 12.76
C LEU A 491 -16.55 22.17 12.11
N VAL A 492 -16.59 22.25 10.79
CA VAL A 492 -17.86 22.31 10.04
C VAL A 492 -18.42 20.90 9.83
N ALA A 493 -19.73 20.75 9.90
CA ALA A 493 -20.41 19.47 9.70
C ALA A 493 -20.49 19.06 8.22
N GLN A 494 -20.65 20.03 7.32
CA GLN A 494 -20.87 19.77 5.91
C GLN A 494 -19.57 19.39 5.17
N GLN A 495 -19.64 18.29 4.42
CA GLN A 495 -18.56 17.87 3.52
C GLN A 495 -18.51 18.70 2.24
N GLN A 496 -17.30 18.89 1.72
CA GLN A 496 -17.02 19.47 0.42
C GLN A 496 -15.76 18.84 -0.20
N ALA A 497 -15.52 19.10 -1.49
CA ALA A 497 -14.34 18.62 -2.19
C ALA A 497 -13.16 19.59 -2.02
N PHE A 498 -12.00 19.05 -1.65
CA PHE A 498 -10.72 19.75 -1.58
C PHE A 498 -9.74 19.17 -2.61
N PRO A 499 -9.01 20.00 -3.37
CA PRO A 499 -8.02 19.50 -4.32
C PRO A 499 -6.82 18.89 -3.58
N ILE A 500 -6.34 17.74 -4.05
CA ILE A 500 -5.11 17.10 -3.58
C ILE A 500 -4.25 16.63 -4.77
N ALA A 501 -2.97 16.36 -4.54
CA ALA A 501 -2.10 15.82 -5.57
C ALA A 501 -2.55 14.40 -5.98
N ALA A 502 -2.93 14.25 -7.26
CA ALA A 502 -3.31 12.98 -7.85
C ALA A 502 -2.10 12.09 -8.18
N ASN A 503 -2.37 10.81 -8.43
CA ASN A 503 -1.41 9.85 -9.00
C ASN A 503 -0.17 9.63 -8.14
N ARG A 504 -0.30 9.77 -6.82
CA ARG A 504 0.76 9.36 -5.88
C ARG A 504 0.48 7.94 -5.41
N VAL A 505 1.48 7.04 -5.42
CA VAL A 505 1.29 5.69 -4.85
C VAL A 505 0.89 5.84 -3.39
N ALA A 506 -0.25 5.31 -2.97
CA ALA A 506 -0.69 5.40 -1.59
C ALA A 506 0.32 4.69 -0.69
N SER A 507 0.68 5.27 0.45
CA SER A 507 1.72 4.71 1.34
C SER A 507 1.37 3.33 1.88
N PHE A 508 0.09 3.04 2.07
CA PHE A 508 -0.38 1.71 2.47
C PHE A 508 -0.35 0.70 1.32
N SER A 509 -0.29 1.12 0.05
CA SER A 509 -0.35 0.21 -1.08
C SER A 509 0.79 -0.79 -0.99
N SER A 510 0.46 -2.07 -0.89
CA SER A 510 1.46 -3.14 -0.88
C SER A 510 2.31 -3.08 -2.14
N ALA A 511 3.60 -3.32 -1.96
CA ALA A 511 4.61 -3.26 -2.99
C ALA A 511 5.29 -4.62 -3.17
N GLY A 512 5.70 -4.90 -4.40
CA GLY A 512 6.42 -6.11 -4.76
C GLY A 512 7.83 -6.20 -4.16
N PRO A 513 8.56 -7.26 -4.52
CA PRO A 513 8.13 -8.28 -5.47
C PRO A 513 7.11 -9.25 -4.84
N SER A 514 6.47 -10.06 -5.67
CA SER A 514 5.76 -11.26 -5.20
C SER A 514 6.74 -12.26 -4.57
N LYS A 515 6.23 -13.27 -3.86
CA LYS A 515 7.06 -14.27 -3.14
C LYS A 515 7.89 -15.16 -4.08
N ASP A 516 7.55 -15.21 -5.37
CA ASP A 516 8.33 -15.82 -6.47
C ASP A 516 9.29 -14.83 -7.15
N PHE A 517 9.47 -13.64 -6.58
CA PHE A 517 10.19 -12.52 -7.18
C PHE A 517 9.56 -11.96 -8.47
N GLY A 518 8.29 -12.26 -8.76
CA GLY A 518 7.54 -11.64 -9.85
C GLY A 518 7.23 -10.16 -9.61
N ILE A 519 7.05 -9.38 -10.69
CA ILE A 519 6.59 -7.98 -10.59
C ILE A 519 5.12 -7.98 -10.16
N LYS A 520 4.85 -7.36 -9.02
CA LYS A 520 3.53 -7.06 -8.49
C LYS A 520 3.59 -5.71 -7.73
N PRO A 521 2.53 -4.89 -7.70
CA PRO A 521 1.28 -5.05 -8.46
C PRO A 521 1.54 -4.99 -9.97
N ASP A 522 0.57 -5.42 -10.79
CA ASP A 522 0.70 -5.34 -12.26
C ASP A 522 0.50 -3.89 -12.75
N LEU A 523 -0.40 -3.15 -12.10
CA LEU A 523 -0.70 -1.74 -12.36
C LEU A 523 -1.29 -1.08 -11.10
N VAL A 524 -1.53 0.23 -11.15
CA VAL A 524 -2.24 0.97 -10.09
C VAL A 524 -3.47 1.70 -10.60
N ALA A 525 -4.43 1.91 -9.71
CA ALA A 525 -5.61 2.73 -9.94
C ALA A 525 -5.95 3.57 -8.69
N PRO A 526 -6.73 4.66 -8.80
CA PRO A 526 -7.13 5.44 -7.64
C PRO A 526 -7.76 4.55 -6.55
N GLY A 527 -7.28 4.69 -5.31
CA GLY A 527 -7.74 3.92 -4.16
C GLY A 527 -7.81 4.72 -2.86
N VAL A 528 -7.56 6.03 -2.92
CA VAL A 528 -7.66 6.93 -1.76
C VAL A 528 -8.87 7.84 -1.95
N ASN A 529 -9.75 7.86 -0.96
CA ASN A 529 -10.95 8.67 -0.87
C ASN A 529 -11.88 8.45 -2.08
N ILE A 530 -12.06 7.18 -2.43
CA ILE A 530 -13.00 6.75 -3.45
C ILE A 530 -14.39 6.91 -2.88
N TYR A 531 -15.30 7.51 -3.64
CA TYR A 531 -16.70 7.69 -3.26
C TYR A 531 -17.55 6.67 -4.00
N SER A 532 -18.41 5.93 -3.30
CA SER A 532 -19.28 4.91 -3.90
C SER A 532 -20.47 4.55 -3.01
N ALA A 533 -21.20 3.51 -3.39
CA ALA A 533 -22.32 2.95 -2.64
C ALA A 533 -21.88 2.47 -1.26
N ALA A 534 -22.55 2.95 -0.22
CA ALA A 534 -22.48 2.43 1.15
C ALA A 534 -23.76 1.66 1.46
N GLN A 535 -23.68 0.65 2.32
CA GLN A 535 -24.89 -0.07 2.73
C GLN A 535 -25.72 0.78 3.71
N ARG A 536 -27.04 0.60 3.67
CA ARG A 536 -28.00 1.41 4.47
C ARG A 536 -28.71 0.63 5.57
N ASN A 537 -28.44 -0.67 5.68
CA ASN A 537 -29.31 -1.58 6.41
C ASN A 537 -28.74 -1.98 7.78
N PHE A 538 -27.44 -1.81 8.00
CA PHE A 538 -26.77 -2.21 9.23
C PHE A 538 -25.86 -1.10 9.77
N PRO A 539 -26.35 -0.24 10.68
CA PRO A 539 -25.59 0.91 11.20
C PRO A 539 -24.26 0.59 11.87
N ALA A 540 -24.03 -0.66 12.28
CA ALA A 540 -22.79 -1.10 12.91
C ALA A 540 -21.76 -1.67 11.91
N GLY A 541 -22.06 -1.69 10.61
CA GLY A 541 -21.13 -2.13 9.57
C GLY A 541 -20.08 -1.07 9.25
N GLU A 542 -18.90 -1.49 8.81
CA GLU A 542 -17.77 -0.60 8.53
C GLU A 542 -18.11 0.50 7.52
N LEU A 543 -18.79 0.14 6.43
CA LEU A 543 -19.16 1.04 5.34
C LEU A 543 -20.68 1.28 5.30
N TYR A 544 -21.21 1.65 6.47
CA TYR A 544 -22.56 2.17 6.61
C TYR A 544 -22.63 3.68 6.33
N ASP A 545 -23.63 4.10 5.56
CA ASP A 545 -24.07 5.49 5.55
C ASP A 545 -25.58 5.55 5.28
N ALA A 546 -26.33 6.32 6.07
CA ALA A 546 -27.78 6.41 5.93
C ALA A 546 -28.23 6.96 4.56
N THR A 547 -27.39 7.75 3.89
CA THR A 547 -27.63 8.24 2.53
C THR A 547 -27.42 7.16 1.47
N GLY A 548 -26.71 6.08 1.82
CA GLY A 548 -26.26 5.04 0.90
C GLY A 548 -24.98 5.37 0.15
N PHE A 549 -24.26 6.43 0.51
CA PHE A 549 -23.00 6.76 -0.16
C PHE A 549 -21.94 7.17 0.86
N GLY A 550 -20.70 6.72 0.64
CA GLY A 550 -19.59 6.96 1.55
C GLY A 550 -18.27 7.13 0.82
N SER A 551 -17.20 7.42 1.56
CA SER A 551 -15.83 7.47 1.03
C SER A 551 -14.91 6.49 1.77
N ALA A 552 -14.06 5.79 1.03
CA ALA A 552 -13.16 4.78 1.59
C ALA A 552 -11.76 4.81 0.97
N ASN A 553 -10.79 4.20 1.67
CA ASN A 553 -9.38 4.10 1.28
C ASN A 553 -8.91 2.65 1.26
N GLY A 554 -8.20 2.22 0.22
CA GLY A 554 -7.67 0.86 0.13
C GLY A 554 -7.43 0.41 -1.30
N THR A 555 -6.50 -0.54 -1.47
CA THR A 555 -6.33 -1.26 -2.75
C THR A 555 -7.60 -2.03 -3.13
N SER A 556 -8.43 -2.38 -2.14
CA SER A 556 -9.78 -2.91 -2.29
C SER A 556 -10.71 -2.07 -3.17
N PHE A 557 -10.49 -0.75 -3.25
CA PHE A 557 -11.31 0.16 -4.06
C PHE A 557 -10.65 0.49 -5.42
N SER A 558 -9.35 0.24 -5.55
CA SER A 558 -8.63 0.26 -6.83
C SER A 558 -8.97 -0.96 -7.69
N SER A 559 -9.03 -2.15 -7.09
CA SER A 559 -9.34 -3.42 -7.77
C SER A 559 -10.65 -3.37 -8.59
N PRO A 560 -11.80 -2.92 -8.06
CA PRO A 560 -13.05 -2.87 -8.82
C PRO A 560 -13.06 -1.85 -9.97
N LEU A 561 -12.26 -0.77 -9.91
CA LEU A 561 -12.07 0.11 -11.07
C LEU A 561 -11.49 -0.67 -12.25
N VAL A 562 -10.49 -1.52 -11.96
CA VAL A 562 -9.83 -2.37 -12.95
C VAL A 562 -10.73 -3.53 -13.40
N ALA A 563 -11.55 -4.10 -12.50
CA ALA A 563 -12.54 -5.11 -12.87
C ALA A 563 -13.60 -4.55 -13.84
N GLY A 564 -14.10 -3.33 -13.59
CA GLY A 564 -14.99 -2.67 -14.54
C GLY A 564 -14.30 -2.31 -15.85
N ALA A 565 -13.04 -1.86 -15.82
CA ALA A 565 -12.26 -1.62 -17.04
C ALA A 565 -12.03 -2.90 -17.85
N ALA A 566 -11.77 -4.03 -17.18
CA ALA A 566 -11.66 -5.35 -17.80
C ALA A 566 -12.95 -5.74 -18.53
N ALA A 567 -14.12 -5.36 -17.99
CA ALA A 567 -15.40 -5.59 -18.65
C ALA A 567 -15.54 -4.77 -19.94
N LEU A 568 -15.11 -3.50 -19.93
CA LEU A 568 -15.12 -2.67 -21.14
C LEU A 568 -14.13 -3.19 -22.19
N VAL A 569 -12.93 -3.61 -21.77
CA VAL A 569 -11.95 -4.24 -22.67
C VAL A 569 -12.51 -5.51 -23.27
N LYS A 570 -13.14 -6.38 -22.47
CA LYS A 570 -13.79 -7.60 -22.96
C LYS A 570 -14.88 -7.29 -23.98
N GLN A 571 -15.78 -6.35 -23.69
CA GLN A 571 -16.85 -5.92 -24.60
C GLN A 571 -16.31 -5.46 -25.96
N VAL A 572 -15.23 -4.68 -25.97
CA VAL A 572 -14.62 -4.19 -27.22
C VAL A 572 -13.86 -5.30 -27.93
N PHE A 573 -13.07 -6.10 -27.21
CA PHE A 573 -12.24 -7.13 -27.82
C PHE A 573 -13.08 -8.26 -28.41
N GLN A 574 -14.24 -8.58 -27.84
CA GLN A 574 -15.18 -9.56 -28.40
C GLN A 574 -15.67 -9.23 -29.82
N GLN A 575 -15.62 -7.96 -30.22
CA GLN A 575 -15.98 -7.52 -31.57
C GLN A 575 -14.87 -7.81 -32.59
N ILE A 576 -13.66 -8.15 -32.14
CA ILE A 576 -12.47 -8.40 -32.95
C ILE A 576 -12.04 -9.87 -32.85
N ILE A 577 -11.99 -10.39 -31.62
CA ILE A 577 -11.61 -11.75 -31.26
C ILE A 577 -12.83 -12.35 -30.56
N PRO A 578 -13.50 -13.37 -31.12
CA PRO A 578 -14.74 -13.90 -30.56
C PRO A 578 -14.66 -14.27 -29.07
N GLU A 579 -13.53 -14.85 -28.65
CA GLU A 579 -13.28 -15.26 -27.27
C GLU A 579 -11.93 -14.69 -26.77
N PRO A 580 -11.90 -13.42 -26.31
CA PRO A 580 -10.67 -12.82 -25.81
C PRO A 580 -10.27 -13.49 -24.49
N THR A 581 -9.02 -13.93 -24.43
CA THR A 581 -8.48 -14.63 -23.26
C THR A 581 -8.23 -13.66 -22.09
N PRO A 582 -8.24 -14.14 -20.84
CA PRO A 582 -7.86 -13.32 -19.68
C PRO A 582 -6.48 -12.67 -19.80
N ALA A 583 -5.51 -13.34 -20.43
CA ALA A 583 -4.18 -12.81 -20.67
C ALA A 583 -4.19 -11.61 -21.63
N GLN A 584 -5.05 -11.62 -22.65
CA GLN A 584 -5.23 -10.49 -23.57
C GLN A 584 -5.88 -9.29 -22.86
N ILE A 585 -6.89 -9.52 -22.02
CA ILE A 585 -7.54 -8.48 -21.23
C ILE A 585 -6.55 -7.87 -20.22
N LYS A 586 -5.82 -8.72 -19.47
CA LYS A 586 -4.74 -8.30 -18.57
C LYS A 586 -3.71 -7.46 -19.33
N SER A 587 -3.30 -7.94 -20.50
CA SER A 587 -2.28 -7.27 -21.27
C SER A 587 -2.72 -5.87 -21.72
N ALA A 588 -3.92 -5.74 -22.28
CA ALA A 588 -4.42 -4.45 -22.73
C ALA A 588 -4.43 -3.41 -21.60
N LEU A 589 -4.84 -3.81 -20.39
CA LEU A 589 -4.85 -2.93 -19.21
C LEU A 589 -3.44 -2.61 -18.71
N VAL A 590 -2.56 -3.61 -18.62
CA VAL A 590 -1.20 -3.43 -18.08
C VAL A 590 -0.33 -2.67 -19.07
N GLN A 591 -0.21 -3.11 -20.32
CA GLN A 591 0.73 -2.56 -21.32
C GLN A 591 0.42 -1.12 -21.74
N THR A 592 -0.81 -0.65 -21.52
CA THR A 592 -1.24 0.72 -21.85
C THR A 592 -1.26 1.65 -20.64
N ALA A 593 -0.96 1.13 -19.44
CA ALA A 593 -0.85 1.94 -18.24
C ALA A 593 0.24 3.01 -18.39
N VAL A 594 -0.01 4.18 -17.81
CA VAL A 594 0.81 5.38 -17.98
C VAL A 594 1.74 5.59 -16.78
N PRO A 595 3.06 5.83 -17.00
CA PRO A 595 4.04 6.03 -15.93
C PRO A 595 4.00 7.47 -15.36
N VAL A 596 2.81 7.97 -15.05
CA VAL A 596 2.58 9.32 -14.46
C VAL A 596 2.52 9.29 -12.93
N VAL A 597 3.01 8.19 -12.34
CA VAL A 597 2.89 7.90 -10.92
C VAL A 597 4.12 8.43 -10.18
N THR A 598 3.90 9.09 -9.04
CA THR A 598 4.98 9.58 -8.17
C THR A 598 4.91 8.91 -6.80
N PRO A 599 5.99 8.29 -6.30
CA PRO A 599 6.00 7.77 -4.93
C PRO A 599 6.01 8.92 -3.90
N PHE A 600 5.60 8.64 -2.67
CA PHE A 600 5.94 9.52 -1.53
C PHE A 600 7.44 9.42 -1.22
N ALA A 601 7.99 10.41 -0.52
CA ALA A 601 9.43 10.47 -0.22
C ALA A 601 9.95 9.24 0.58
N ASP A 602 9.06 8.56 1.29
CA ASP A 602 9.30 7.35 2.09
C ASP A 602 8.76 6.06 1.41
N GLY A 603 8.20 6.16 0.21
CA GLY A 603 7.59 5.04 -0.51
C GLY A 603 8.59 4.27 -1.38
N VAL A 604 8.28 3.00 -1.65
CA VAL A 604 8.97 2.24 -2.71
C VAL A 604 8.73 2.93 -4.05
N SER A 605 9.77 3.00 -4.88
CA SER A 605 9.75 3.54 -6.23
C SER A 605 9.97 2.43 -7.24
N GLY A 606 9.63 2.68 -8.50
CA GLY A 606 9.86 1.73 -9.59
C GLY A 606 8.72 0.75 -9.82
N VAL A 607 8.98 -0.26 -10.65
CA VAL A 607 7.96 -1.21 -11.13
C VAL A 607 7.38 -2.07 -10.01
N LEU A 608 8.06 -2.20 -8.87
CA LEU A 608 7.52 -2.91 -7.71
C LEU A 608 6.49 -2.09 -6.92
N ALA A 609 6.45 -0.78 -7.08
CA ALA A 609 5.48 0.06 -6.39
C ALA A 609 4.18 0.21 -7.19
N TYR A 610 4.31 0.43 -8.50
CA TYR A 610 3.18 0.78 -9.35
C TYR A 610 2.98 -0.12 -10.58
N GLY A 611 3.73 -1.23 -10.68
CA GLY A 611 3.69 -2.10 -11.84
C GLY A 611 4.09 -1.34 -13.10
N ASN A 612 3.24 -1.42 -14.13
CA ASN A 612 3.45 -0.66 -15.36
C ASN A 612 2.92 0.79 -15.32
N GLY A 613 2.28 1.21 -14.22
CA GLY A 613 1.80 2.58 -14.03
C GLY A 613 0.30 2.66 -13.74
N LEU A 614 -0.25 3.87 -13.88
CA LEU A 614 -1.67 4.15 -13.67
C LEU A 614 -2.49 3.63 -14.85
N MET A 615 -3.57 2.91 -14.57
CA MET A 615 -4.50 2.43 -15.60
C MET A 615 -5.05 3.57 -16.47
N ASP A 616 -5.11 3.36 -17.78
CA ASP A 616 -5.81 4.23 -18.74
C ASP A 616 -6.78 3.35 -19.55
N VAL A 617 -8.07 3.45 -19.24
CA VAL A 617 -9.09 2.57 -19.82
C VAL A 617 -9.26 2.85 -21.32
N ALA A 618 -9.25 4.13 -21.73
CA ALA A 618 -9.38 4.49 -23.13
C ALA A 618 -8.20 3.97 -23.96
N ALA A 619 -6.98 4.03 -23.40
CA ALA A 619 -5.80 3.46 -24.03
C ALA A 619 -5.90 1.93 -24.15
N ALA A 620 -6.43 1.25 -23.13
CA ALA A 620 -6.63 -0.20 -23.14
C ALA A 620 -7.59 -0.66 -24.25
N LEU A 621 -8.71 0.04 -24.45
CA LEU A 621 -9.66 -0.24 -25.55
C LEU A 621 -9.04 -0.02 -26.95
N ALA A 622 -8.04 0.85 -27.03
CA ALA A 622 -7.32 1.21 -28.25
C ALA A 622 -6.01 0.44 -28.43
N SER A 623 -5.75 -0.61 -27.64
CA SER A 623 -4.51 -1.38 -27.74
C SER A 623 -4.40 -2.07 -29.11
N PRO A 624 -3.30 -1.90 -29.86
CA PRO A 624 -3.11 -2.56 -31.15
C PRO A 624 -2.62 -4.01 -31.01
N ALA A 625 -2.03 -4.35 -29.86
CA ALA A 625 -1.50 -5.69 -29.58
C ALA A 625 -1.62 -6.04 -28.10
N THR A 626 -1.43 -7.32 -27.79
CA THR A 626 -1.32 -7.84 -26.42
C THR A 626 -0.05 -8.67 -26.28
N VAL A 627 0.55 -8.65 -25.09
CA VAL A 627 1.81 -9.29 -24.71
C VAL A 627 1.56 -10.27 -23.56
N SER A 628 2.10 -11.48 -23.67
CA SER A 628 2.05 -12.49 -22.61
C SER A 628 3.42 -13.16 -22.43
N PRO A 629 3.99 -13.24 -21.21
CA PRO A 629 3.51 -12.62 -19.98
C PRO A 629 3.51 -11.08 -20.05
N ALA A 630 2.68 -10.44 -19.23
CA ALA A 630 2.53 -8.98 -19.22
C ALA A 630 3.74 -8.22 -18.61
N SER A 631 4.68 -8.93 -18.01
CA SER A 631 5.89 -8.38 -17.37
C SER A 631 7.01 -9.42 -17.37
N ILE A 632 8.26 -8.98 -17.29
CA ILE A 632 9.43 -9.86 -17.28
C ILE A 632 10.12 -9.77 -15.91
N SER A 633 10.21 -10.89 -15.19
CA SER A 633 11.06 -10.96 -13.99
C SER A 633 12.24 -11.88 -14.24
N PHE A 634 13.44 -11.38 -13.94
CA PHE A 634 14.69 -12.16 -13.89
C PHE A 634 14.89 -12.82 -12.52
N GLY A 635 13.93 -12.67 -11.61
CA GLY A 635 13.91 -13.28 -10.29
C GLY A 635 14.96 -12.72 -9.33
N SER A 636 15.21 -13.47 -8.25
CA SER A 636 16.34 -13.23 -7.34
C SER A 636 17.59 -13.91 -7.89
N ASN A 637 18.66 -13.14 -7.98
CA ASN A 637 19.96 -13.56 -8.48
C ASN A 637 21.02 -13.32 -7.40
N THR A 638 22.10 -14.08 -7.50
CA THR A 638 23.26 -13.93 -6.62
C THR A 638 23.87 -12.53 -6.80
N PRO A 639 24.07 -11.74 -5.74
CA PRO A 639 24.76 -10.46 -5.82
C PRO A 639 26.16 -10.60 -6.42
N GLY A 640 26.55 -9.71 -7.31
CA GLY A 640 27.84 -9.77 -8.01
C GLY A 640 27.92 -10.83 -9.11
N SER A 641 26.80 -11.48 -9.47
CA SER A 641 26.73 -12.30 -10.68
C SER A 641 26.44 -11.46 -11.92
N SER A 642 26.79 -11.99 -13.10
CA SER A 642 26.36 -11.41 -14.38
C SER A 642 24.97 -11.93 -14.76
N LEU A 643 24.14 -11.08 -15.35
CA LEU A 643 22.86 -11.48 -15.92
C LEU A 643 23.11 -12.12 -17.29
N ASN A 644 22.55 -13.30 -17.53
CA ASN A 644 22.49 -13.95 -18.83
C ASN A 644 21.25 -14.87 -18.89
N GLN A 645 20.09 -14.27 -19.13
CA GLN A 645 18.80 -14.96 -19.13
C GLN A 645 18.02 -14.67 -20.40
N THR A 646 17.28 -15.65 -20.89
CA THR A 646 16.37 -15.49 -22.04
C THR A 646 14.95 -15.78 -21.59
N THR A 647 14.03 -14.84 -21.84
CA THR A 647 12.60 -14.99 -21.60
C THR A 647 11.84 -14.91 -22.91
N ASN A 648 10.87 -15.79 -23.14
CA ASN A 648 10.00 -15.72 -24.31
C ASN A 648 8.72 -14.95 -23.98
N ILE A 649 8.34 -14.02 -24.85
CA ILE A 649 7.05 -13.34 -24.82
C ILE A 649 6.27 -13.68 -26.09
N SER A 650 4.95 -13.78 -25.99
CA SER A 650 4.03 -13.90 -27.11
C SER A 650 3.34 -12.57 -27.35
N ILE A 651 3.25 -12.17 -28.62
CA ILE A 651 2.62 -10.93 -29.05
C ILE A 651 1.52 -11.26 -30.05
N THR A 652 0.29 -10.84 -29.74
CA THR A 652 -0.88 -11.01 -30.59
C THR A 652 -1.34 -9.66 -31.11
N ASN A 653 -1.57 -9.54 -32.42
CA ASN A 653 -2.21 -8.36 -33.02
C ASN A 653 -3.72 -8.41 -32.75
N VAL A 654 -4.24 -7.42 -32.02
CA VAL A 654 -5.67 -7.32 -31.68
C VAL A 654 -6.37 -6.16 -32.40
N SER A 655 -5.70 -5.59 -33.40
CA SER A 655 -6.31 -4.63 -34.32
C SER A 655 -7.01 -5.33 -35.49
N ALA A 656 -7.90 -4.61 -36.19
CA ALA A 656 -8.64 -5.13 -37.34
C ALA A 656 -7.80 -5.31 -38.62
N ALA A 657 -6.55 -4.83 -38.63
CA ALA A 657 -5.69 -4.84 -39.80
C ALA A 657 -4.33 -5.48 -39.50
N THR A 658 -3.65 -5.93 -40.54
CA THR A 658 -2.24 -6.32 -40.46
C THR A 658 -1.39 -5.13 -40.04
N ASP A 659 -0.47 -5.33 -39.09
CA ASP A 659 0.41 -4.28 -38.55
C ASP A 659 1.84 -4.78 -38.37
N ILE A 660 2.78 -3.84 -38.40
CA ILE A 660 4.20 -4.10 -38.15
C ILE A 660 4.51 -3.60 -36.75
N PHE A 661 5.09 -4.48 -35.96
CA PHE A 661 5.49 -4.19 -34.60
C PHE A 661 7.00 -4.15 -34.48
N THR A 662 7.51 -3.19 -33.70
CA THR A 662 8.93 -3.06 -33.41
C THR A 662 9.14 -3.00 -31.90
N ILE A 663 10.04 -3.82 -31.38
CA ILE A 663 10.45 -3.81 -29.97
C ILE A 663 11.77 -3.05 -29.86
N THR A 664 11.77 -2.06 -28.98
CA THR A 664 12.96 -1.31 -28.61
C THR A 664 13.18 -1.40 -27.10
N ALA A 665 14.43 -1.66 -26.71
CA ALA A 665 14.88 -1.50 -25.35
C ALA A 665 15.54 -0.12 -25.26
N PRO A 666 14.94 0.89 -24.62
CA PRO A 666 15.69 2.09 -24.31
C PRO A 666 16.87 1.69 -23.42
N VAL A 667 18.08 2.11 -23.77
CA VAL A 667 19.27 1.91 -22.93
C VAL A 667 18.95 2.51 -21.56
N SER A 668 18.97 1.72 -20.49
CA SER A 668 18.44 2.14 -19.20
C SER A 668 19.13 3.41 -18.68
N LEU A 669 18.32 4.23 -18.00
CA LEU A 669 18.72 5.49 -17.38
C LEU A 669 19.73 5.18 -16.27
N ILE A 670 20.94 5.73 -16.41
CA ILE A 670 22.09 5.69 -15.48
C ILE A 670 22.95 4.41 -15.60
N GLY A 671 24.04 4.48 -16.37
CA GLY A 671 25.21 3.59 -16.25
C GLY A 671 25.05 2.12 -16.67
N SER A 672 23.98 1.79 -17.42
CA SER A 672 23.50 0.44 -17.74
C SER A 672 24.55 -0.69 -17.83
N VAL A 673 24.59 -1.49 -16.76
CA VAL A 673 25.29 -2.78 -16.73
C VAL A 673 24.50 -3.86 -17.51
N VAL A 674 23.21 -3.65 -17.82
CA VAL A 674 22.32 -4.62 -18.50
C VAL A 674 21.88 -4.16 -19.89
N THR A 675 21.88 -5.09 -20.85
CA THR A 675 21.40 -4.95 -22.23
C THR A 675 20.25 -5.93 -22.48
N LEU A 676 19.16 -5.45 -23.09
CA LEU A 676 18.04 -6.28 -23.54
C LEU A 676 18.00 -6.33 -25.08
N THR A 677 17.93 -7.53 -25.63
CA THR A 677 17.85 -7.77 -27.08
C THR A 677 16.61 -8.61 -27.40
N ALA A 678 15.75 -8.11 -28.27
CA ALA A 678 14.57 -8.83 -28.78
C ALA A 678 14.88 -9.54 -30.10
N ILE A 679 14.49 -10.81 -30.23
CA ILE A 679 14.70 -11.62 -31.44
C ILE A 679 13.39 -12.34 -31.81
N PRO A 680 12.76 -12.02 -32.96
CA PRO A 680 13.05 -10.86 -33.82
C PRO A 680 12.67 -9.53 -33.13
N SER A 681 13.36 -8.44 -33.48
CA SER A 681 13.04 -7.10 -32.97
C SER A 681 11.97 -6.37 -33.78
N SER A 682 11.68 -6.81 -35.01
CA SER A 682 10.60 -6.29 -35.86
C SER A 682 9.95 -7.43 -36.63
N PHE A 683 8.62 -7.39 -36.73
CA PHE A 683 7.83 -8.46 -37.36
C PHE A 683 6.47 -7.94 -37.81
N ASN A 684 5.91 -8.58 -38.84
CA ASN A 684 4.59 -8.28 -39.40
C ASN A 684 3.57 -9.30 -38.91
N LEU A 685 2.42 -8.86 -38.40
CA LEU A 685 1.34 -9.72 -37.88
C LEU A 685 0.00 -9.37 -38.51
N ALA A 686 -0.66 -10.36 -39.11
CA ALA A 686 -2.06 -10.24 -39.51
C ALA A 686 -2.98 -10.06 -38.28
N SER A 687 -4.20 -9.55 -38.49
CA SER A 687 -5.21 -9.43 -37.44
C SER A 687 -5.46 -10.79 -36.77
N GLY A 688 -5.42 -10.85 -35.44
CA GLY A 688 -5.56 -12.07 -34.64
C GLY A 688 -4.33 -12.99 -34.62
N ALA A 689 -3.30 -12.73 -35.44
CA ALA A 689 -2.11 -13.56 -35.47
C ALA A 689 -1.20 -13.32 -34.25
N THR A 690 -0.51 -14.37 -33.83
CA THR A 690 0.42 -14.35 -32.69
C THR A 690 1.83 -14.77 -33.13
N THR A 691 2.87 -14.14 -32.58
CA THR A 691 4.26 -14.57 -32.73
C THR A 691 4.97 -14.64 -31.37
N GLY A 692 6.02 -15.47 -31.29
CA GLY A 692 6.94 -15.51 -30.16
C GLY A 692 8.15 -14.62 -30.39
N VAL A 693 8.61 -13.94 -29.34
CA VAL A 693 9.84 -13.14 -29.34
C VAL A 693 10.69 -13.54 -28.15
N ALA A 694 11.96 -13.85 -28.40
CA ALA A 694 12.94 -14.09 -27.35
C ALA A 694 13.52 -12.74 -26.88
N ILE A 695 13.43 -12.47 -25.58
CA ILE A 695 14.06 -11.34 -24.90
C ILE A 695 15.29 -11.85 -24.16
N MET A 696 16.47 -11.52 -24.68
CA MET A 696 17.75 -11.87 -24.05
C MET A 696 18.23 -10.71 -23.19
N ALA A 697 18.49 -10.98 -21.92
CA ALA A 697 19.04 -10.05 -20.96
C ALA A 697 20.46 -10.45 -20.59
N THR A 698 21.42 -9.59 -20.92
CA THR A 698 22.84 -9.80 -20.63
C THR A 698 23.41 -8.65 -19.83
N SER A 699 24.43 -8.91 -19.02
CA SER A 699 25.17 -7.85 -18.33
C SER A 699 26.64 -7.78 -18.72
N SER A 700 27.16 -6.56 -18.85
CA SER A 700 28.57 -6.30 -19.19
C SER A 700 29.51 -6.42 -17.99
N GLN A 701 28.96 -6.34 -16.77
CA GLN A 701 29.67 -6.46 -15.48
C GLN A 701 28.79 -7.19 -14.44
N PRO A 702 29.38 -7.67 -13.33
CA PRO A 702 28.66 -8.04 -12.11
C PRO A 702 27.66 -7.00 -11.64
N ILE A 703 26.47 -7.42 -11.24
CA ILE A 703 25.41 -6.52 -10.77
C ILE A 703 25.24 -6.63 -9.26
N THR A 704 25.09 -5.49 -8.59
CA THR A 704 24.60 -5.40 -7.21
C THR A 704 23.36 -4.50 -7.16
N GLY A 705 22.40 -4.85 -6.31
CA GLY A 705 21.17 -4.09 -6.16
C GLY A 705 20.07 -4.52 -7.13
N THR A 706 19.35 -3.57 -7.68
CA THR A 706 18.14 -3.80 -8.48
C THR A 706 18.39 -3.45 -9.94
N VAL A 707 17.84 -4.25 -10.85
CA VAL A 707 17.73 -3.90 -12.27
C VAL A 707 16.26 -3.79 -12.61
N GLU A 708 15.84 -2.65 -13.16
CA GLU A 708 14.47 -2.46 -13.62
C GLU A 708 14.41 -1.54 -14.84
N GLY A 709 13.28 -1.56 -15.54
CA GLY A 709 13.02 -0.67 -16.66
C GLY A 709 11.83 -1.13 -17.49
N ILE A 710 11.73 -0.59 -18.71
CA ILE A 710 10.59 -0.78 -19.60
C ILE A 710 11.10 -1.11 -21.01
N LEU A 711 10.59 -2.18 -21.60
CA LEU A 711 10.67 -2.43 -23.05
C LEU A 711 9.50 -1.76 -23.75
N MET A 712 9.75 -1.20 -24.94
CA MET A 712 8.73 -0.51 -25.74
C MET A 712 8.37 -1.34 -26.96
N LEU A 713 7.10 -1.68 -27.13
CA LEU A 713 6.53 -2.32 -28.31
C LEU A 713 5.70 -1.28 -29.08
N GLN A 714 6.16 -0.89 -30.26
CA GLN A 714 5.52 0.13 -31.07
C GLN A 714 4.74 -0.49 -32.24
N SER A 715 3.50 -0.06 -32.44
CA SER A 715 2.69 -0.31 -33.63
C SER A 715 3.02 0.72 -34.71
N GLN A 716 3.29 0.26 -35.93
CA GLN A 716 3.57 1.16 -37.05
C GLN A 716 2.30 1.86 -37.55
N ASN A 717 1.18 1.15 -37.65
CA ASN A 717 -0.06 1.72 -38.18
C ASN A 717 -0.68 2.78 -37.26
N THR A 718 -0.65 2.55 -35.95
CA THR A 718 -1.30 3.45 -34.97
C THR A 718 -0.33 4.45 -34.35
N GLY A 719 0.98 4.20 -34.45
CA GLY A 719 2.01 4.95 -33.74
C GLY A 719 2.01 4.75 -32.21
N ARG A 720 1.10 3.91 -31.68
CA ARG A 720 0.99 3.67 -30.24
C ARG A 720 2.17 2.83 -29.75
N THR A 721 2.63 3.16 -28.54
CA THR A 721 3.67 2.43 -27.83
C THR A 721 3.06 1.73 -26.62
N LEU A 722 3.27 0.43 -26.53
CA LEU A 722 2.98 -0.43 -25.40
C LEU A 722 4.24 -0.62 -24.56
N THR A 723 4.10 -0.66 -23.24
CA THR A 723 5.21 -0.80 -22.31
C THR A 723 5.20 -2.17 -21.63
N ILE A 724 6.36 -2.80 -21.52
CA ILE A 724 6.53 -4.10 -20.86
C ILE A 724 7.57 -3.91 -19.74
N PRO A 725 7.15 -3.90 -18.47
CA PRO A 725 8.07 -3.68 -17.37
C PRO A 725 8.95 -4.91 -17.17
N TYR A 726 10.22 -4.68 -16.83
CA TYR A 726 11.14 -5.72 -16.40
C TYR A 726 11.81 -5.42 -15.07
N TRP A 727 12.18 -6.47 -14.34
CA TRP A 727 12.79 -6.40 -13.01
C TRP A 727 13.74 -7.57 -12.77
N GLY A 728 14.78 -7.35 -11.97
CA GLY A 728 15.65 -8.38 -11.43
C GLY A 728 16.31 -7.92 -10.13
N ASN A 729 16.46 -8.85 -9.19
CA ASN A 729 17.01 -8.57 -7.87
C ASN A 729 18.41 -9.21 -7.69
N PHE A 730 19.40 -8.42 -7.29
CA PHE A 730 20.79 -8.78 -6.97
C PHE A 730 21.21 -8.19 -5.61
N LEU A 731 20.26 -8.08 -4.66
CA LEU A 731 20.46 -7.42 -3.37
C LEU A 731 21.49 -8.14 -2.50
N LEU A 732 22.41 -7.34 -1.94
CA LEU A 732 23.44 -7.76 -1.01
C LEU A 732 22.85 -8.56 0.17
N PRO A 733 23.62 -9.51 0.75
CA PRO A 733 23.29 -10.05 2.06
C PRO A 733 23.09 -8.90 3.05
N SER A 734 22.14 -9.02 3.95
CA SER A 734 21.94 -8.05 5.02
C SER A 734 21.76 -8.76 6.36
N ILE A 735 22.32 -8.18 7.42
CA ILE A 735 22.08 -8.63 8.79
C ILE A 735 20.91 -7.81 9.33
N THR A 736 19.86 -8.47 9.83
CA THR A 736 18.73 -7.79 10.45
C THR A 736 19.21 -6.92 11.60
N ASN A 737 18.60 -5.77 11.83
CA ASN A 737 18.95 -4.92 12.97
C ASN A 737 18.77 -5.69 14.29
N ASN A 738 19.79 -5.71 15.16
CA ASN A 738 19.89 -6.58 16.34
C ASN A 738 19.78 -8.09 16.05
N GLY A 739 19.98 -8.51 14.80
CA GLY A 739 19.84 -9.90 14.34
C GLY A 739 21.01 -10.80 14.71
N ILE A 740 22.05 -10.27 15.37
CA ILE A 740 23.14 -11.07 15.93
C ILE A 740 22.80 -11.34 17.40
N VAL A 741 22.43 -12.58 17.68
CA VAL A 741 21.94 -12.99 19.00
C VAL A 741 22.71 -14.19 19.52
N ASN A 742 22.62 -14.40 20.83
CA ASN A 742 23.08 -15.63 21.45
C ASN A 742 22.33 -16.82 20.85
N ALA A 743 23.08 -17.81 20.34
CA ALA A 743 22.55 -18.99 19.65
C ALA A 743 21.62 -19.88 20.49
N ALA A 744 21.64 -19.74 21.81
CA ALA A 744 20.81 -20.52 22.73
C ALA A 744 19.52 -19.78 23.10
N SER A 745 19.60 -18.49 23.44
CA SER A 745 18.49 -17.74 24.02
C SER A 745 17.67 -16.93 23.03
N PHE A 746 18.24 -16.59 21.86
CA PHE A 746 17.60 -15.70 20.88
C PHE A 746 17.11 -14.36 21.45
N GLY A 747 17.69 -13.89 22.57
CA GLY A 747 17.18 -12.74 23.32
C GLY A 747 16.97 -11.49 22.45
N SER A 748 15.76 -10.92 22.49
CA SER A 748 15.39 -9.70 21.77
C SER A 748 15.80 -8.46 22.57
N GLY A 749 16.87 -7.79 22.18
CA GLY A 749 17.37 -6.56 22.81
C GLY A 749 18.71 -6.12 22.19
N PRO A 750 19.45 -5.14 22.74
CA PRO A 750 20.85 -4.92 22.37
C PRO A 750 21.66 -6.12 22.89
N THR A 751 21.64 -7.21 22.12
CA THR A 751 22.17 -8.52 22.50
C THR A 751 23.68 -8.40 22.57
N ARG A 752 24.21 -8.50 23.78
CA ARG A 752 25.65 -8.68 23.96
C ARG A 752 25.99 -10.15 23.74
N VAL A 753 27.02 -10.42 22.97
CA VAL A 753 27.55 -11.78 22.77
C VAL A 753 28.96 -11.88 23.34
N ALA A 754 29.41 -13.08 23.68
CA ALA A 754 30.74 -13.28 24.25
C ALA A 754 31.72 -13.80 23.19
N ALA A 755 33.00 -13.41 23.28
CA ALA A 755 34.05 -14.04 22.47
C ALA A 755 34.09 -15.56 22.76
N GLY A 756 34.29 -16.36 21.72
CA GLY A 756 34.29 -17.83 21.79
C GLY A 756 32.91 -18.48 21.82
N SER A 757 31.84 -17.71 22.06
CA SER A 757 30.45 -18.21 22.07
C SER A 757 29.86 -18.40 20.67
N LEU A 758 28.81 -19.20 20.58
CA LEU A 758 28.03 -19.37 19.36
C LEU A 758 26.99 -18.26 19.22
N VAL A 759 26.83 -17.74 18.00
CA VAL A 759 25.80 -16.74 17.67
C VAL A 759 24.94 -17.21 16.52
N SER A 760 23.67 -16.82 16.57
CA SER A 760 22.81 -16.82 15.39
C SER A 760 22.85 -15.43 14.78
N ILE A 761 23.12 -15.37 13.48
CA ILE A 761 23.06 -14.15 12.69
C ILE A 761 21.85 -14.30 11.76
N PHE A 762 20.80 -13.52 12.04
CA PHE A 762 19.60 -13.45 11.21
C PHE A 762 19.71 -12.35 10.18
N GLY A 763 19.15 -12.59 9.01
CA GLY A 763 19.16 -11.63 7.94
C GLY A 763 18.44 -12.10 6.69
N THR A 764 18.65 -11.36 5.62
CA THR A 764 18.07 -11.65 4.30
C THR A 764 19.18 -11.82 3.27
N GLN A 765 18.89 -12.58 2.21
CA GLN A 765 19.83 -12.83 1.11
C GLN A 765 21.18 -13.42 1.58
N MET A 766 21.19 -14.21 2.66
CA MET A 766 22.41 -14.83 3.25
C MET A 766 22.82 -16.13 2.55
N THR A 767 22.61 -16.23 1.23
CA THR A 767 22.27 -17.53 0.63
C THR A 767 23.43 -18.50 0.52
N ALA A 768 23.24 -19.71 1.04
CA ALA A 768 23.52 -20.96 0.33
C ALA A 768 22.19 -21.43 -0.28
N SER A 769 22.18 -22.07 -1.46
CA SER A 769 20.93 -22.51 -2.13
C SER A 769 20.04 -23.43 -1.27
N SER A 770 20.64 -24.05 -0.23
CA SER A 770 19.97 -24.83 0.80
C SER A 770 20.71 -24.72 2.13
N ALA A 771 20.02 -25.04 3.22
CA ALA A 771 20.63 -25.18 4.54
C ALA A 771 21.81 -26.17 4.49
N THR A 772 22.98 -25.71 4.92
CA THR A 772 24.25 -26.46 4.86
C THR A 772 24.92 -26.41 6.23
N ALA A 773 25.23 -27.57 6.80
CA ALA A 773 26.02 -27.69 8.04
C ALA A 773 27.48 -27.99 7.72
N ALA A 774 28.39 -27.57 8.60
CA ALA A 774 29.78 -27.97 8.53
C ALA A 774 29.94 -29.47 8.78
N SER A 775 30.84 -30.11 8.04
CA SER A 775 31.10 -31.56 8.12
C SER A 775 32.43 -31.90 8.78
N SER A 776 33.19 -30.90 9.24
CA SER A 776 34.53 -31.06 9.81
C SER A 776 34.77 -30.15 11.01
N ILE A 777 35.68 -30.59 11.87
CA ILE A 777 36.31 -29.77 12.90
C ILE A 777 37.82 -29.76 12.58
N PRO A 778 38.52 -28.60 12.59
CA PRO A 778 38.04 -27.27 12.96
C PRO A 778 36.92 -26.75 12.07
N LEU A 779 36.01 -25.95 12.62
CA LEU A 779 34.91 -25.40 11.83
C LEU A 779 35.45 -24.54 10.67
N PRO A 780 34.90 -24.68 9.46
CA PRO A 780 35.36 -23.91 8.31
C PRO A 780 34.99 -22.44 8.45
N THR A 781 35.85 -21.54 7.99
CA THR A 781 35.55 -20.09 7.92
C THR A 781 34.81 -19.69 6.65
N SER A 782 34.67 -20.63 5.71
CA SER A 782 33.89 -20.51 4.48
C SER A 782 32.99 -21.73 4.32
N LEU A 783 31.69 -21.52 4.18
CA LEU A 783 30.70 -22.59 4.05
C LEU A 783 29.68 -22.20 2.98
N ALA A 784 29.53 -23.02 1.93
CA ALA A 784 28.61 -22.78 0.81
C ALA A 784 28.70 -21.36 0.19
N GLY A 785 29.92 -20.82 0.07
CA GLY A 785 30.19 -19.50 -0.50
C GLY A 785 30.03 -18.33 0.48
N ILE A 786 29.64 -18.61 1.73
CA ILE A 786 29.47 -17.63 2.80
C ILE A 786 30.72 -17.57 3.68
N ARG A 787 31.16 -16.35 4.00
CA ARG A 787 32.08 -16.03 5.09
C ARG A 787 31.45 -15.01 6.00
N VAL A 788 31.85 -15.01 7.28
CA VAL A 788 31.47 -13.96 8.23
C VAL A 788 32.74 -13.32 8.75
N LEU A 789 32.84 -12.00 8.67
CA LEU A 789 33.91 -11.23 9.27
C LEU A 789 33.41 -10.55 10.53
N MET A 790 34.12 -10.71 11.65
CA MET A 790 33.90 -9.96 12.88
C MET A 790 35.14 -9.12 13.20
N ASP A 791 35.03 -7.80 13.04
CA ASP A 791 36.16 -6.84 13.05
C ASP A 791 37.32 -7.30 12.15
N GLY A 792 36.99 -7.68 10.91
CA GLY A 792 37.92 -8.16 9.90
C GLY A 792 38.44 -9.59 10.10
N LYS A 793 38.12 -10.27 11.20
CA LYS A 793 38.52 -11.67 11.45
C LYS A 793 37.48 -12.64 10.94
N GLU A 794 37.89 -13.71 10.25
CA GLU A 794 36.96 -14.73 9.79
C GLU A 794 36.40 -15.54 10.96
N ALA A 795 35.06 -15.61 11.04
CA ALA A 795 34.34 -16.39 12.04
C ALA A 795 34.12 -17.83 11.52
N PRO A 796 34.42 -18.86 12.33
CA PRO A 796 34.09 -20.24 11.99
C PRO A 796 32.58 -20.46 11.91
N LEU A 797 32.14 -21.24 10.92
CA LEU A 797 30.74 -21.45 10.58
C LEU A 797 30.32 -22.88 10.91
N LEU A 798 29.25 -23.01 11.68
CA LEU A 798 28.63 -24.31 12.00
C LEU A 798 27.52 -24.66 11.01
N PHE A 799 26.78 -23.64 10.56
CA PHE A 799 25.61 -23.80 9.70
C PHE A 799 25.30 -22.51 8.95
N VAL A 800 24.85 -22.63 7.70
CA VAL A 800 24.37 -21.51 6.88
C VAL A 800 23.06 -21.89 6.20
N SER A 801 22.16 -20.91 6.07
CA SER A 801 20.88 -21.03 5.35
C SER A 801 20.52 -19.66 4.75
N PRO A 802 19.51 -19.56 3.87
CA PRO A 802 19.12 -18.28 3.27
C PRO A 802 18.80 -17.14 4.25
N THR A 803 18.41 -17.46 5.49
CA THR A 803 17.93 -16.47 6.48
C THR A 803 18.68 -16.50 7.82
N GLN A 804 19.57 -17.48 8.04
CA GLN A 804 20.26 -17.66 9.31
C GLN A 804 21.64 -18.31 9.14
N ILE A 805 22.62 -17.78 9.87
CA ILE A 805 23.97 -18.33 10.00
C ILE A 805 24.25 -18.64 11.48
N TYR A 806 24.76 -19.83 11.78
CA TYR A 806 25.40 -20.11 13.07
C TYR A 806 26.91 -19.99 12.94
N ALA A 807 27.48 -19.04 13.67
CA ALA A 807 28.91 -18.76 13.66
C ALA A 807 29.47 -18.75 15.09
N GLN A 808 30.75 -19.04 15.24
CA GLN A 808 31.47 -18.80 16.49
C GLN A 808 32.06 -17.38 16.47
N VAL A 809 31.84 -16.60 17.53
CA VAL A 809 32.52 -15.32 17.71
C VAL A 809 34.02 -15.60 17.92
N PRO A 810 34.93 -15.03 17.11
CA PRO A 810 36.37 -15.29 17.26
C PRO A 810 36.86 -14.96 18.67
N GLN A 811 37.60 -15.89 19.29
CA GLN A 811 38.16 -15.76 20.64
C GLN A 811 39.12 -14.58 20.74
N GLU A 812 39.74 -14.19 19.62
CA GLU A 812 40.65 -13.04 19.47
C GLU A 812 39.93 -11.68 19.63
N LEU A 813 38.61 -11.68 19.83
CA LEU A 813 37.84 -10.49 20.18
C LEU A 813 37.62 -10.34 21.69
N ALA A 814 38.13 -11.27 22.51
CA ALA A 814 38.04 -11.20 23.97
C ALA A 814 38.59 -9.87 24.51
N GLY A 815 37.90 -9.29 25.50
CA GLY A 815 38.27 -8.01 26.12
C GLY A 815 37.75 -6.76 25.38
N ARG A 816 37.15 -6.91 24.19
CA ARG A 816 36.49 -5.80 23.49
C ARG A 816 35.04 -5.66 23.95
N THR A 817 34.51 -4.44 23.86
CA THR A 817 33.11 -4.11 24.19
C THR A 817 32.29 -3.75 22.95
N LEU A 818 32.95 -3.27 21.89
CA LEU A 818 32.36 -2.97 20.59
C LEU A 818 33.15 -3.67 19.48
N SER A 819 32.43 -4.15 18.49
CA SER A 819 32.94 -4.81 17.29
C SER A 819 31.96 -4.56 16.14
N THR A 820 32.24 -5.17 15.01
CA THR A 820 31.41 -5.11 13.81
C THR A 820 31.30 -6.48 13.19
N ALA A 821 30.19 -6.80 12.56
CA ALA A 821 30.02 -8.01 11.79
C ALA A 821 29.67 -7.69 10.33
N GLN A 822 30.15 -8.52 9.41
CA GLN A 822 29.85 -8.42 7.99
C GLN A 822 29.73 -9.82 7.40
N VAL A 823 28.68 -10.07 6.61
CA VAL A 823 28.53 -11.31 5.85
C VAL A 823 29.08 -11.07 4.46
N ILE A 824 29.88 -12.01 3.95
CA ILE A 824 30.38 -12.01 2.58
C ILE A 824 29.81 -13.23 1.87
N PHE A 825 29.07 -13.02 0.79
CA PHE A 825 28.57 -14.09 -0.06
C PHE A 825 29.22 -14.01 -1.44
N ASN A 826 29.96 -15.06 -1.84
CA ASN A 826 30.66 -15.12 -3.14
C ASN A 826 31.51 -13.87 -3.46
N GLY A 827 32.14 -13.29 -2.44
CA GLY A 827 32.99 -12.10 -2.57
C GLY A 827 32.27 -10.76 -2.43
N VAL A 828 30.93 -10.76 -2.32
CA VAL A 828 30.12 -9.55 -2.14
C VAL A 828 29.76 -9.37 -0.67
N ALA A 829 30.12 -8.22 -0.11
CA ALA A 829 29.97 -7.94 1.31
C ALA A 829 28.64 -7.24 1.63
N SER A 830 28.03 -7.60 2.76
CA SER A 830 26.90 -6.88 3.35
C SER A 830 27.32 -5.50 3.85
N PRO A 831 26.36 -4.59 4.14
CA PRO A 831 26.61 -3.50 5.07
C PRO A 831 27.18 -4.03 6.40
N ILE A 832 28.01 -3.23 7.04
CA ILE A 832 28.61 -3.57 8.34
C ILE A 832 27.54 -3.39 9.43
N ALA A 833 27.31 -4.43 10.22
CA ALA A 833 26.42 -4.40 11.38
C ALA A 833 27.20 -4.18 12.67
N PRO A 834 26.68 -3.36 13.62
CA PRO A 834 27.29 -3.23 14.93
C PRO A 834 27.19 -4.54 15.72
N LEU A 835 28.23 -4.87 16.47
CA LEU A 835 28.27 -6.03 17.35
C LEU A 835 28.72 -5.58 18.75
N THR A 836 27.86 -5.75 19.76
CA THR A 836 28.24 -5.47 21.15
C THR A 836 28.76 -6.74 21.81
N LEU A 837 29.94 -6.62 22.44
CA LEU A 837 30.59 -7.72 23.12
C LEU A 837 30.50 -7.55 24.64
N ALA A 838 30.40 -8.67 25.35
CA ALA A 838 30.49 -8.73 26.80
C ALA A 838 31.44 -9.85 27.24
N PRO A 839 31.98 -9.78 28.49
CA PRO A 839 32.77 -10.86 29.04
C PRO A 839 31.99 -12.20 29.10
N THR A 840 30.69 -12.13 29.35
CA THR A 840 29.77 -13.28 29.38
C THR A 840 28.42 -12.88 28.75
N SER A 841 27.74 -13.87 28.18
CA SER A 841 26.37 -13.79 27.68
C SER A 841 25.76 -15.19 27.83
N PRO A 842 25.35 -15.59 29.05
CA PRO A 842 24.85 -16.94 29.28
C PRO A 842 23.51 -17.17 28.58
N GLY A 843 23.34 -18.33 27.95
CA GLY A 843 22.07 -18.78 27.39
C GLY A 843 21.95 -20.29 27.48
N ILE A 844 20.82 -20.81 27.96
CA ILE A 844 20.53 -22.24 28.05
C ILE A 844 19.84 -22.66 26.75
N PHE A 845 20.37 -23.70 26.08
CA PHE A 845 19.73 -24.22 24.87
C PHE A 845 18.38 -24.84 25.22
N ALA A 846 17.38 -24.65 24.35
CA ALA A 846 16.06 -25.25 24.49
C ALA A 846 15.83 -26.32 23.41
N VAL A 847 15.07 -27.36 23.74
CA VAL A 847 14.79 -28.48 22.82
C VAL A 847 14.05 -28.03 21.56
N ASN A 848 13.19 -27.02 21.69
CA ASN A 848 12.44 -26.44 20.56
C ASN A 848 13.27 -25.45 19.71
N GLN A 849 14.54 -25.20 20.08
CA GLN A 849 15.45 -24.29 19.39
C GLN A 849 14.97 -22.82 19.32
N ASN A 850 14.12 -22.39 20.25
CA ASN A 850 13.57 -21.01 20.30
C ASN A 850 13.91 -20.27 21.61
N GLY A 851 14.86 -20.77 22.39
CA GLY A 851 15.30 -20.14 23.66
C GLY A 851 14.28 -20.16 24.79
N THR A 852 13.15 -20.85 24.64
CA THR A 852 12.06 -20.96 25.62
C THR A 852 11.52 -22.38 25.71
N GLY A 853 10.73 -22.70 26.74
CA GLY A 853 10.23 -24.05 26.96
C GLY A 853 11.30 -24.96 27.55
N ARG A 854 11.26 -26.26 27.24
CA ARG A 854 12.12 -27.25 27.90
C ARG A 854 13.59 -27.08 27.54
N GLY A 855 14.45 -27.07 28.55
CA GLY A 855 15.90 -26.95 28.38
C GLY A 855 16.52 -28.22 27.77
N ALA A 856 17.64 -28.05 27.06
CA ALA A 856 18.53 -29.12 26.64
C ALA A 856 19.32 -29.61 27.87
N VAL A 857 18.64 -30.43 28.67
CA VAL A 857 19.14 -30.94 29.95
C VAL A 857 19.12 -32.46 29.93
N LEU A 858 20.23 -33.08 30.33
CA LEU A 858 20.37 -34.53 30.43
C LEU A 858 20.53 -34.95 31.89
N HIS A 859 20.10 -36.16 32.21
CA HIS A 859 20.52 -36.82 33.45
C HIS A 859 22.02 -37.17 33.34
N SER A 860 22.86 -36.68 34.25
CA SER A 860 24.32 -36.83 34.11
C SER A 860 24.82 -38.28 34.17
N ASN A 861 24.05 -39.18 34.80
CA ASN A 861 24.41 -40.59 34.92
C ASN A 861 24.10 -41.43 33.67
N SER A 862 23.12 -41.01 32.85
CA SER A 862 22.59 -41.81 31.75
C SER A 862 22.65 -41.09 30.42
N HIS A 863 22.97 -39.80 30.42
CA HIS A 863 22.96 -38.88 29.28
C HIS A 863 21.64 -38.90 28.48
N ARG A 864 20.54 -39.31 29.13
CA ARG A 864 19.19 -39.25 28.56
C ARG A 864 18.59 -37.86 28.80
N VAL A 865 17.79 -37.39 27.86
CA VAL A 865 17.10 -36.10 27.96
C VAL A 865 16.07 -36.13 29.08
N VAL A 866 16.10 -35.13 29.97
CA VAL A 866 15.09 -34.95 31.01
C VAL A 866 13.76 -34.56 30.36
N THR A 867 12.68 -35.30 30.65
CA THR A 867 11.35 -35.03 30.09
C THR A 867 10.27 -35.22 31.15
N SER A 868 9.04 -34.81 30.87
CA SER A 868 7.91 -35.10 31.76
C SER A 868 7.63 -36.60 31.95
N ARG A 869 8.14 -37.47 31.06
CA ARG A 869 8.05 -38.93 31.16
C ARG A 869 9.28 -39.57 31.81
N ASP A 870 10.38 -38.82 31.89
CA ASP A 870 11.64 -39.20 32.52
C ASP A 870 12.13 -37.98 33.33
N PRO A 871 11.42 -37.62 34.42
CA PRO A 871 11.67 -36.37 35.13
C PRO A 871 12.87 -36.51 36.05
N ALA A 872 13.54 -35.38 36.29
CA ALA A 872 14.72 -35.35 37.13
C ALA A 872 14.39 -35.51 38.61
N LYS A 873 15.23 -36.25 39.35
CA LYS A 873 15.04 -36.53 40.78
C LYS A 873 15.82 -35.56 41.65
N ARG A 874 15.24 -35.14 42.76
CA ARG A 874 15.95 -34.36 43.80
C ARG A 874 17.21 -35.11 44.25
N GLY A 875 18.34 -34.39 44.35
CA GLY A 875 19.65 -34.92 44.69
C GLY A 875 20.42 -35.56 43.53
N GLU A 876 19.86 -35.65 42.32
CA GLU A 876 20.62 -36.10 41.16
C GLU A 876 21.37 -34.95 40.46
N PHE A 877 22.31 -35.31 39.59
CA PHE A 877 23.09 -34.37 38.80
C PHE A 877 22.54 -34.26 37.38
N LEU A 878 22.41 -33.02 36.89
CA LEU A 878 21.94 -32.71 35.56
C LEU A 878 23.04 -32.03 34.75
N GLU A 879 23.17 -32.43 33.48
CA GLU A 879 24.01 -31.77 32.48
C GLU A 879 23.16 -30.77 31.71
N VAL A 880 23.46 -29.48 31.89
CA VAL A 880 22.78 -28.38 31.23
C VAL A 880 23.68 -27.88 30.10
N TYR A 881 23.19 -27.88 28.87
CA TYR A 881 23.92 -27.31 27.73
C TYR A 881 23.68 -25.80 27.61
N VAL A 882 24.77 -25.05 27.57
CA VAL A 882 24.80 -23.59 27.73
C VAL A 882 25.69 -22.98 26.67
N ASN A 883 25.48 -21.69 26.40
CA ASN A 883 26.30 -20.88 25.53
C ASN A 883 26.82 -19.65 26.29
N GLY A 884 27.98 -19.12 25.89
CA GLY A 884 28.46 -17.80 26.30
C GLY A 884 28.80 -17.62 27.78
N LEU A 885 29.30 -18.65 28.46
CA LEU A 885 29.76 -18.51 29.86
C LEU A 885 31.06 -17.71 30.02
N GLY A 886 31.74 -17.37 28.92
CA GLY A 886 32.96 -16.55 28.92
C GLY A 886 34.25 -17.36 28.84
N ALA A 887 35.38 -16.73 29.17
CA ALA A 887 36.71 -17.30 29.01
C ALA A 887 36.93 -18.57 29.85
N THR A 888 37.71 -19.51 29.30
CA THR A 888 38.09 -20.78 29.94
C THR A 888 39.59 -20.90 30.19
N ASN A 889 39.97 -21.81 31.09
CA ASN A 889 41.33 -22.25 31.31
C ASN A 889 41.42 -23.80 31.18
N PRO A 890 42.20 -24.35 30.22
CA PRO A 890 42.92 -23.63 29.17
C PRO A 890 41.97 -22.89 28.20
N SER A 891 42.49 -21.88 27.50
CA SER A 891 41.78 -21.23 26.40
C SER A 891 41.73 -22.17 25.20
N VAL A 892 40.58 -22.22 24.51
CA VAL A 892 40.40 -22.99 23.27
C VAL A 892 40.49 -22.03 22.09
N ALA A 893 41.26 -22.39 21.06
CA ALA A 893 41.42 -21.56 19.87
C ALA A 893 40.14 -21.51 19.02
N THR A 894 39.94 -20.41 18.31
CA THR A 894 38.80 -20.20 17.41
C THR A 894 38.64 -21.37 16.41
N GLY A 895 37.43 -21.90 16.30
CA GLY A 895 37.04 -23.00 15.41
C GLY A 895 37.39 -24.40 15.92
N GLN A 896 38.17 -24.53 16.99
CA GLN A 896 38.63 -25.81 17.52
C GLN A 896 37.63 -26.44 18.48
N ALA A 897 37.57 -27.78 18.47
CA ALA A 897 36.85 -28.52 19.49
C ALA A 897 37.50 -28.35 20.87
N ALA A 898 36.67 -28.32 21.91
CA ALA A 898 37.16 -28.29 23.27
C ALA A 898 37.89 -29.60 23.64
N PRO A 899 39.01 -29.53 24.38
CA PRO A 899 39.79 -30.69 24.76
C PRO A 899 39.06 -31.54 25.81
N SER A 900 39.31 -32.85 25.78
CA SER A 900 38.87 -33.77 26.84
C SER A 900 39.86 -33.84 28.01
N ASN A 901 41.11 -33.40 27.82
CA ASN A 901 42.13 -33.35 28.87
C ASN A 901 43.27 -32.34 28.56
N PRO A 902 43.57 -31.37 29.44
CA PRO A 902 42.73 -30.95 30.58
C PRO A 902 41.43 -30.33 30.07
N LEU A 903 40.35 -30.44 30.86
CA LEU A 903 39.06 -29.83 30.52
C LEU A 903 39.18 -28.29 30.52
N ALA A 904 38.57 -27.65 29.52
CA ALA A 904 38.48 -26.19 29.44
C ALA A 904 37.39 -25.65 30.37
N THR A 905 37.76 -25.37 31.62
CA THR A 905 36.85 -24.89 32.68
C THR A 905 36.66 -23.38 32.62
N VAL A 906 35.47 -22.86 32.94
CA VAL A 906 35.21 -21.41 32.96
C VAL A 906 35.99 -20.73 34.08
N ILE A 907 36.52 -19.52 33.83
CA ILE A 907 37.28 -18.76 34.82
C ILE A 907 36.37 -18.19 35.91
N ILE A 908 35.15 -17.76 35.54
CA ILE A 908 34.13 -17.25 36.46
C ILE A 908 32.98 -18.27 36.48
N PRO A 909 32.84 -19.09 37.54
CA PRO A 909 31.75 -20.06 37.64
C PRO A 909 30.37 -19.38 37.67
N PRO A 910 29.36 -19.93 36.97
CA PRO A 910 28.00 -19.44 37.06
C PRO A 910 27.33 -19.90 38.36
N THR A 911 26.21 -19.24 38.71
CA THR A 911 25.24 -19.74 39.68
C THR A 911 23.98 -20.25 38.97
N ALA A 912 23.23 -21.14 39.61
CA ALA A 912 22.01 -21.73 39.03
C ALA A 912 20.82 -21.57 39.97
N LEU A 913 19.65 -21.28 39.39
CA LEU A 913 18.35 -21.30 40.08
C LEU A 913 17.43 -22.29 39.38
N LEU A 914 16.87 -23.21 40.15
CA LEU A 914 15.85 -24.17 39.73
C LEU A 914 14.59 -23.96 40.58
N GLY A 915 13.54 -23.38 40.01
CA GLY A 915 12.31 -23.06 40.74
C GLY A 915 12.49 -21.98 41.79
N ASN A 916 13.33 -20.98 41.51
CA ASN A 916 13.80 -19.97 42.47
C ASN A 916 14.59 -20.53 43.66
N VAL A 917 14.99 -21.81 43.62
CA VAL A 917 15.88 -22.43 44.60
C VAL A 917 17.30 -22.51 44.03
N ALA A 918 18.29 -22.13 44.83
CA ALA A 918 19.70 -22.24 44.43
C ALA A 918 20.08 -23.71 44.19
N ALA A 919 20.58 -24.01 42.99
CA ALA A 919 21.15 -25.30 42.63
C ALA A 919 22.67 -25.22 42.64
N THR A 920 23.32 -26.19 43.29
CA THR A 920 24.78 -26.25 43.39
C THR A 920 25.38 -26.57 42.03
N VAL A 921 26.32 -25.75 41.56
CA VAL A 921 27.08 -25.97 40.32
C VAL A 921 28.35 -26.74 40.66
N HIS A 922 28.49 -27.94 40.10
CA HIS A 922 29.64 -28.84 40.34
C HIS A 922 30.69 -28.77 39.22
N PHE A 923 30.28 -28.40 38.01
CA PHE A 923 31.16 -28.19 36.88
C PHE A 923 30.60 -27.11 35.95
N ALA A 924 31.47 -26.31 35.35
CA ALA A 924 31.15 -25.42 34.26
C ALA A 924 32.37 -25.28 33.32
N GLY A 925 32.18 -25.58 32.04
CA GLY A 925 33.26 -25.57 31.05
C GLY A 925 32.75 -25.77 29.63
N LEU A 926 33.66 -25.72 28.65
CA LEU A 926 33.33 -26.12 27.28
C LEU A 926 33.15 -27.65 27.21
N ALA A 927 32.09 -28.08 26.52
CA ALA A 927 31.79 -29.49 26.31
C ALA A 927 32.83 -30.13 25.37
N PRO A 928 33.55 -31.19 25.77
CA PRO A 928 34.57 -31.82 24.94
C PRO A 928 34.06 -32.23 23.56
N ALA A 929 34.93 -32.15 22.54
CA ALA A 929 34.62 -32.42 21.13
C ALA A 929 33.68 -31.42 20.43
N PHE A 930 33.05 -30.48 21.16
CA PHE A 930 32.23 -29.42 20.58
C PHE A 930 32.97 -28.09 20.49
N VAL A 931 32.50 -27.22 19.60
CA VAL A 931 33.05 -25.89 19.37
C VAL A 931 32.11 -24.85 19.97
N GLY A 932 32.57 -24.07 20.95
CA GLY A 932 31.80 -22.98 21.57
C GLY A 932 30.59 -23.39 22.43
N LEU A 933 30.32 -24.69 22.56
CA LEU A 933 29.26 -25.24 23.42
C LEU A 933 29.77 -25.43 24.85
N TYR A 934 29.03 -24.95 25.84
CA TYR A 934 29.33 -25.15 27.26
C TYR A 934 28.41 -26.23 27.87
N GLN A 935 28.91 -26.86 28.92
CA GLN A 935 28.17 -27.76 29.80
C GLN A 935 28.29 -27.25 31.24
N VAL A 936 27.17 -27.24 31.96
CA VAL A 936 27.11 -26.98 33.39
C VAL A 936 26.49 -28.17 34.09
N THR A 937 27.17 -28.73 35.08
CA THR A 937 26.62 -29.80 35.92
C THR A 937 26.02 -29.18 37.16
N ILE A 938 24.70 -29.33 37.35
CA ILE A 938 23.98 -28.85 38.54
C ILE A 938 23.43 -30.02 39.35
N GLU A 939 23.35 -29.86 40.66
CA GLU A 939 22.64 -30.79 41.55
C GLU A 939 21.21 -30.28 41.78
N VAL A 940 20.21 -31.16 41.60
CA VAL A 940 18.80 -30.83 41.84
C VAL A 940 18.57 -30.64 43.35
N PRO A 941 18.18 -29.44 43.83
CA PRO A 941 18.00 -29.20 45.26
C PRO A 941 16.98 -30.13 45.90
N SER A 942 17.20 -30.52 47.15
CA SER A 942 16.28 -31.38 47.92
C SER A 942 14.90 -30.74 48.15
N ASN A 943 14.82 -29.41 48.08
CA ASN A 943 13.61 -28.62 48.18
C ASN A 943 13.15 -28.02 46.84
N ALA A 944 13.67 -28.50 45.70
CA ALA A 944 13.23 -28.04 44.38
C ALA A 944 11.72 -28.30 44.19
N PRO A 945 10.94 -27.34 43.65
CA PRO A 945 9.54 -27.57 43.30
C PRO A 945 9.35 -28.78 42.37
N LEU A 946 8.16 -29.37 42.38
CA LEU A 946 7.81 -30.54 41.57
C LEU A 946 7.16 -30.12 40.26
N GLY A 947 7.18 -30.98 39.23
CA GLY A 947 6.56 -30.71 37.93
C GLY A 947 7.49 -29.97 36.98
N GLU A 948 6.97 -29.14 36.08
CA GLU A 948 7.80 -28.34 35.16
C GLU A 948 8.27 -27.06 35.87
N VAL A 949 9.57 -26.94 36.08
CA VAL A 949 10.18 -25.94 36.97
C VAL A 949 11.12 -25.02 36.18
N PRO A 950 11.09 -23.69 36.38
CA PRO A 950 11.99 -22.78 35.67
C PRO A 950 13.45 -22.99 36.09
N LEU A 951 14.37 -23.04 35.13
CA LEU A 951 15.81 -23.10 35.29
C LEU A 951 16.46 -21.87 34.63
N SER A 952 17.35 -21.21 35.36
CA SER A 952 18.17 -20.10 34.86
C SER A 952 19.58 -20.14 35.45
N LEU A 953 20.56 -19.62 34.71
CA LEU A 953 21.94 -19.46 35.14
C LEU A 953 22.32 -17.99 35.18
N THR A 954 23.20 -17.60 36.12
CA THR A 954 23.79 -16.26 36.16
C THR A 954 25.30 -16.38 36.10
N SER A 955 25.93 -15.74 35.11
CA SER A 955 27.39 -15.69 34.98
C SER A 955 27.87 -14.25 34.91
N ASN A 956 28.81 -13.87 35.79
CA ASN A 956 29.35 -12.51 35.90
C ASN A 956 28.24 -11.42 36.00
N GLY A 957 27.22 -11.68 36.81
CA GLY A 957 26.08 -10.77 37.04
C GLY A 957 25.06 -10.70 35.89
N VAL A 958 25.22 -11.49 34.83
CA VAL A 958 24.28 -11.56 33.70
C VAL A 958 23.47 -12.86 33.79
N ALA A 959 22.15 -12.76 33.77
CA ALA A 959 21.25 -13.92 33.76
C ALA A 959 21.04 -14.47 32.35
N SER A 960 20.80 -15.79 32.26
CA SER A 960 20.38 -16.47 31.04
C SER A 960 18.89 -16.29 30.76
N ASN A 961 18.42 -16.77 29.61
CA ASN A 961 17.02 -17.13 29.44
C ASN A 961 16.57 -18.16 30.48
N VAL A 962 15.26 -18.20 30.72
CA VAL A 962 14.60 -19.18 31.58
C VAL A 962 14.05 -20.30 30.71
N VAL A 963 14.45 -21.53 30.99
CA VAL A 963 13.89 -22.75 30.40
C VAL A 963 13.15 -23.56 31.47
N THR A 964 12.42 -24.60 31.10
CA THR A 964 11.81 -25.53 32.07
C THR A 964 12.56 -26.85 32.15
N VAL A 965 12.54 -27.45 33.33
CA VAL A 965 13.03 -28.80 33.61
C VAL A 965 11.96 -29.53 34.40
N SER A 966 11.63 -30.76 34.00
CA SER A 966 10.67 -31.58 34.74
C SER A 966 11.32 -32.23 35.96
N ILE A 967 10.74 -32.04 37.14
CA ILE A 967 11.18 -32.61 38.42
C ILE A 967 10.15 -33.61 38.94
N ALA A 968 10.63 -34.79 39.30
CA ALA A 968 9.83 -35.92 39.79
C ALA A 968 9.19 -35.58 41.15
N PRO A 969 7.92 -35.99 41.38
CA PRO A 969 7.21 -35.79 42.66
C PRO A 969 7.98 -36.24 43.91
#